data_AF-A0A3M6W0W6-F1
#
_entry.id   AF-A0A3M6W0W6-F1
#
_cell.length_a   1.000
_cell.length_b   1.000
_cell.length_c   1.000
_cell.angle_alpha   90.00
_cell.angle_beta   90.00
_cell.angle_gamma   90.00
#
_symmetry.space_group_name_H-M   'P 1'
#
loop_
_entity.id
_entity.type
_entity.pdbx_description
1 polymer ?
#
loop_
_entity_poly.entity_id
_entity_poly.type
_entity_poly.pdbx_seq_one_letter_code
_entity_poly.pdbx_strand_id
1 'polypeptide(L)'
;MFIPWRYFSAIIVGISPPSQPVVICDSFLLGPSVLLQRSIDLPKAGILTITLPWRREVTCRILRTIEHATHASFLFATPHFRAEELRDSYREITMRTSIITALLGTVSFVSSITVPPYTGTIIKGQQFPSLIDVTLEDLSTGLESGLFTSVDLVTAYMDRINEINSTLHLVTELNPDAISIASRADAMRANGTVVGPLHGIPILIKNNIATADAMNNTAGSFSLVGSEVPRDSTMAANLRKAGAVILGKTNLSQWANYRSDNSSNGWSAYGGQTYAAYYPGQDPSGSSSGSGVASSIGLSLAALGTETSGSILSPSDVNNLVGIKPTVGLTSRYLVIPISEHQDTIGPMARTVKDAAYVLQALAGPDQYDNYTSAIPWANDTSAKPDYVAACDYNSLAGKRIGVARNVLELWGRYTDAPVLDAFEEAVSQIEAAGATIVDANFTAFEAWQADSNGTLVLQADFLSNLANYLSELTTDPYGIENLAEERNFTQSFPAEAYPSRDTAVWDSALDQGWNNTDPRFWPAYQQNLYYGGEGGILGALARSNTSAVLLPTQLSPSIPALVGSPVITVPMGFYPANWTVTMNARGNLVSTGPNVPFGLSFMGAKWSEADLIGFAYAYEQRTMHRNDIQPYIVPNIELSDVVGAS
;
A
#
# COMPACT_ATOMS: atom_id res chain seq x y z
N MET A 1 48.23 21.08 -13.93
CA MET A 1 48.38 22.41 -14.54
C MET A 1 47.82 23.43 -13.55
N PHE A 2 48.59 24.47 -13.25
CA PHE A 2 48.39 25.61 -12.32
C PHE A 2 46.95 25.86 -11.77
N ILE A 3 46.69 25.72 -10.45
CA ILE A 3 46.65 26.75 -9.35
C ILE A 3 45.45 27.73 -9.49
N PRO A 4 44.71 28.19 -8.43
CA PRO A 4 44.87 28.05 -6.95
C PRO A 4 43.56 27.78 -6.13
N TRP A 5 43.41 27.81 -4.78
CA TRP A 5 44.21 28.13 -3.56
C TRP A 5 43.56 27.34 -2.38
N ARG A 6 44.38 26.89 -1.42
CA ARG A 6 44.02 26.05 -0.24
C ARG A 6 43.89 26.85 1.07
N TYR A 7 43.07 26.27 1.94
CA TYR A 7 42.97 26.29 3.40
C TYR A 7 44.23 26.59 4.26
N PHE A 8 43.98 27.20 5.43
CA PHE A 8 44.62 26.99 6.74
C PHE A 8 43.47 26.62 7.72
N SER A 9 43.40 25.49 8.44
CA SER A 9 44.24 24.90 9.51
C SER A 9 44.31 25.73 10.81
N ALA A 10 43.72 25.22 11.92
CA ALA A 10 44.46 24.73 13.10
C ALA A 10 43.58 24.61 14.38
N ILE A 11 43.84 23.53 15.12
CA ILE A 11 43.34 23.15 16.45
C ILE A 11 44.40 23.53 17.51
N ILE A 12 44.04 23.77 18.79
CA ILE A 12 44.62 23.19 20.04
C ILE A 12 44.25 23.98 21.34
N VAL A 13 43.48 23.28 22.22
CA VAL A 13 43.58 23.02 23.70
C VAL A 13 43.69 24.14 24.76
N GLY A 14 42.83 24.03 25.81
CA GLY A 14 43.02 24.54 27.19
C GLY A 14 42.06 23.89 28.22
N ILE A 15 42.52 23.61 29.44
CA ILE A 15 42.04 22.59 30.43
C ILE A 15 41.45 23.20 31.75
N SER A 16 40.24 22.75 32.16
CA SER A 16 39.60 22.51 33.51
C SER A 16 39.26 23.64 34.56
N PRO A 17 38.54 23.38 35.72
CA PRO A 17 37.11 23.72 36.05
C PRO A 17 36.96 24.45 37.44
N PRO A 18 35.89 24.36 38.33
CA PRO A 18 34.44 24.06 38.26
C PRO A 18 33.50 25.08 39.01
N SER A 19 32.18 25.12 38.71
CA SER A 19 31.08 25.37 39.69
C SER A 19 29.67 25.25 39.05
N GLN A 20 28.80 24.44 39.68
CA GLN A 20 27.45 23.96 39.28
C GLN A 20 26.29 25.01 39.36
N PRO A 21 24.99 24.68 39.10
CA PRO A 21 24.37 23.51 38.43
C PRO A 21 23.44 23.87 37.25
N VAL A 22 23.18 22.87 36.39
CA VAL A 22 22.05 22.82 35.44
C VAL A 22 21.00 21.90 36.04
N VAL A 23 19.74 22.35 36.12
CA VAL A 23 18.60 21.52 36.51
C VAL A 23 17.60 21.47 35.36
N ILE A 24 17.32 20.22 35.00
CA ILE A 24 16.30 19.66 34.12
C ILE A 24 14.91 19.94 34.71
N CYS A 25 13.91 20.23 33.87
CA CYS A 25 12.51 20.07 34.26
C CYS A 25 11.76 19.25 33.22
N ASP A 26 11.69 17.95 33.51
CA ASP A 26 10.57 17.08 33.19
C ASP A 26 9.27 17.65 33.77
N SER A 27 8.18 17.51 33.03
CA SER A 27 6.84 17.87 33.50
C SER A 27 6.18 16.66 34.15
N PHE A 28 6.18 16.62 35.48
CA PHE A 28 5.28 15.78 36.27
C PHE A 28 4.07 16.59 36.75
N LEU A 29 2.90 16.00 36.55
CA LEU A 29 1.63 16.30 37.19
C LEU A 29 1.74 16.24 38.72
N LEU A 30 1.15 17.20 39.43
CA LEU A 30 0.53 17.16 40.76
C LEU A 30 0.10 18.62 41.09
N GLY A 31 -1.18 18.99 41.03
CA GLY A 31 -2.15 18.88 42.13
C GLY A 31 -2.75 20.28 42.41
N PRO A 32 -4.02 20.40 42.89
CA PRO A 32 -4.68 21.69 43.03
C PRO A 32 -4.60 22.27 44.46
N SER A 33 -4.86 23.59 44.55
CA SER A 33 -5.30 24.38 45.72
C SER A 33 -4.23 25.17 46.48
N VAL A 34 -4.27 26.51 46.37
CA VAL A 34 -4.61 27.47 47.45
C VAL A 34 -4.60 28.89 46.88
N LEU A 35 -5.69 29.63 47.15
CA LEU A 35 -5.92 31.03 46.81
C LEU A 35 -4.91 31.98 47.47
N LEU A 36 -4.44 32.97 46.71
CA LEU A 36 -4.19 34.30 47.26
C LEU A 36 -4.46 35.38 46.19
N GLN A 37 -5.49 36.17 46.46
CA GLN A 37 -5.83 37.42 45.78
C GLN A 37 -4.66 38.40 45.85
N ARG A 38 -4.27 38.96 44.69
CA ARG A 38 -4.04 40.41 44.55
C ARG A 38 -4.07 40.79 43.07
N SER A 39 -5.02 41.68 42.77
CA SER A 39 -5.15 42.47 41.55
C SER A 39 -3.91 43.34 41.33
N ILE A 40 -3.37 43.37 40.11
CA ILE A 40 -2.67 44.52 39.50
C ILE A 40 -2.89 44.46 37.98
N ASP A 41 -3.06 45.65 37.41
CA ASP A 41 -3.62 45.99 36.11
C ASP A 41 -2.88 45.49 34.86
N LEU A 42 -3.66 45.17 33.82
CA LEU A 42 -3.21 45.01 32.44
C LEU A 42 -3.13 46.38 31.73
N PRO A 43 -2.01 46.72 31.07
CA PRO A 43 -2.02 47.68 29.98
C PRO A 43 -2.28 46.97 28.63
N LYS A 44 -3.46 47.26 28.09
CA LYS A 44 -3.77 47.61 26.69
C LYS A 44 -2.79 47.18 25.59
N ALA A 45 -3.34 46.38 24.66
CA ALA A 45 -3.08 46.39 23.21
C ALA A 45 -1.64 46.70 22.76
N GLY A 46 -0.86 45.65 22.48
CA GLY A 46 0.43 45.76 21.79
C GLY A 46 0.49 44.80 20.60
N ILE A 47 0.77 45.34 19.42
CA ILE A 47 1.09 44.60 18.20
C ILE A 47 2.51 44.06 18.35
N LEU A 48 2.72 42.75 18.15
CA LEU A 48 4.05 42.15 18.03
C LEU A 48 4.38 42.04 16.53
N THR A 49 5.33 42.84 16.05
CA THR A 49 5.87 42.75 14.69
C THR A 49 7.23 42.07 14.73
N ILE A 50 7.36 40.94 14.04
CA ILE A 50 8.66 40.28 13.81
C ILE A 50 8.98 40.44 12.32
N THR A 51 10.13 41.05 12.02
CA THR A 51 10.62 41.23 10.65
C THR A 51 11.67 40.15 10.37
N LEU A 52 11.43 39.31 9.37
CA LEU A 52 12.45 38.46 8.75
C LEU A 52 12.57 38.83 7.27
N PRO A 53 13.78 38.78 6.69
CA PRO A 53 13.98 39.19 5.30
C PRO A 53 13.41 38.12 4.36
N TRP A 54 12.81 38.61 3.25
CA TRP A 54 12.26 37.90 2.08
C TRP A 54 10.74 37.54 2.14
N ARG A 55 9.99 38.10 1.16
CA ARG A 55 8.50 38.22 0.95
C ARG A 55 7.70 36.90 1.16
N ARG A 56 6.42 36.84 1.57
CA ARG A 56 5.19 37.67 1.39
C ARG A 56 4.32 37.68 2.68
N GLU A 57 3.57 38.77 2.91
CA GLU A 57 2.67 38.98 4.06
C GLU A 57 1.38 38.13 4.00
N VAL A 58 0.97 37.54 5.13
CA VAL A 58 -0.38 37.01 5.37
C VAL A 58 -0.91 37.59 6.68
N THR A 59 -2.06 38.27 6.62
CA THR A 59 -2.73 38.85 7.80
C THR A 59 -3.89 37.96 8.22
N CYS A 60 -3.86 37.41 9.44
CA CYS A 60 -5.01 36.69 10.02
C CYS A 60 -5.68 37.51 11.13
N ARG A 61 -7.00 37.69 11.02
CA ARG A 61 -7.87 38.32 12.03
C ARG A 61 -8.43 37.25 12.96
N ILE A 62 -8.24 37.39 14.27
CA ILE A 62 -8.93 36.57 15.27
C ILE A 62 -10.31 37.18 15.53
N LEU A 63 -11.38 36.44 15.19
CA LEU A 63 -12.75 36.76 15.59
C LEU A 63 -13.05 36.10 16.94
N ARG A 64 -13.48 36.90 17.92
CA ARG A 64 -14.06 36.44 19.18
C ARG A 64 -15.51 36.05 18.97
N THR A 65 -15.93 34.97 19.61
CA THR A 65 -17.30 34.80 20.12
C THR A 65 -17.23 34.12 21.49
N ILE A 66 -17.96 34.70 22.45
CA ILE A 66 -18.13 34.24 23.84
C ILE A 66 -19.54 33.65 23.95
N GLU A 67 -19.74 32.79 24.96
CA GLU A 67 -20.99 32.34 25.60
C GLU A 67 -21.51 30.96 25.11
N HIS A 68 -21.94 30.00 25.95
CA HIS A 68 -22.30 29.99 27.37
C HIS A 68 -22.14 28.54 27.91
N ALA A 69 -21.75 28.40 29.18
CA ALA A 69 -21.70 27.12 29.89
C ALA A 69 -23.04 26.78 30.57
N THR A 70 -23.40 25.50 30.62
CA THR A 70 -24.26 24.91 31.65
C THR A 70 -23.67 23.57 32.12
N HIS A 71 -23.37 23.51 33.42
CA HIS A 71 -22.97 22.31 34.15
C HIS A 71 -24.20 21.46 34.49
N ALA A 72 -24.04 20.14 34.46
CA ALA A 72 -24.75 19.23 35.36
C ALA A 72 -23.89 17.98 35.60
N SER A 73 -23.35 17.86 36.81
CA SER A 73 -22.71 16.64 37.32
C SER A 73 -23.74 15.87 38.15
N PHE A 74 -23.84 14.55 37.94
CA PHE A 74 -24.41 13.64 38.93
C PHE A 74 -23.48 12.43 39.08
N LEU A 75 -22.88 12.33 40.26
CA LEU A 75 -22.29 11.14 40.87
C LEU A 75 -23.40 10.38 41.60
N PHE A 76 -23.43 9.04 41.51
CA PHE A 76 -23.70 8.06 42.59
C PHE A 76 -23.54 6.66 41.95
N ALA A 77 -22.48 5.92 42.27
CA ALA A 77 -22.42 4.90 43.32
C ALA A 77 -23.34 3.69 43.09
N THR A 78 -22.72 2.54 42.83
CA THR A 78 -23.30 1.19 42.77
C THR A 78 -23.77 0.70 44.14
N PRO A 79 -24.63 -0.34 44.18
CA PRO A 79 -24.12 -1.63 44.63
C PRO A 79 -24.70 -2.86 43.90
N HIS A 80 -23.97 -3.97 44.06
CA HIS A 80 -24.24 -5.35 43.68
C HIS A 80 -25.67 -5.87 43.97
N PHE A 81 -26.17 -6.80 43.13
CA PHE A 81 -26.51 -8.18 43.54
C PHE A 81 -26.69 -9.12 42.31
N ARG A 82 -26.17 -10.35 42.46
CA ARG A 82 -26.44 -11.61 41.72
C ARG A 82 -27.95 -11.93 41.68
N ALA A 83 -28.52 -12.86 40.90
CA ALA A 83 -28.21 -13.78 39.80
C ALA A 83 -29.56 -14.44 39.44
N GLU A 84 -29.63 -15.19 38.32
CA GLU A 84 -30.61 -16.28 38.05
C GLU A 84 -32.09 -15.84 37.87
N GLU A 85 -32.95 -16.41 37.01
CA GLU A 85 -32.93 -17.47 36.02
C GLU A 85 -34.34 -17.45 35.35
N LEU A 86 -34.52 -18.21 34.26
CA LEU A 86 -35.80 -18.73 33.73
C LEU A 86 -36.70 -17.75 32.95
N ARG A 87 -36.72 -17.81 31.60
CA ARG A 87 -37.33 -18.81 30.68
C ARG A 87 -38.74 -18.41 30.24
N ASP A 88 -38.89 -18.44 28.92
CA ASP A 88 -40.07 -18.90 28.19
C ASP A 88 -41.36 -18.06 28.25
N SER A 89 -42.15 -17.91 27.21
CA SER A 89 -42.03 -17.88 25.75
C SER A 89 -43.47 -17.63 25.25
N TYR A 90 -43.62 -16.79 24.22
CA TYR A 90 -44.67 -16.84 23.18
C TYR A 90 -46.18 -16.81 23.53
N ARG A 91 -46.88 -15.76 23.04
CA ARG A 91 -48.04 -15.81 22.09
C ARG A 91 -48.70 -14.42 21.98
N GLU A 92 -48.54 -13.75 20.84
CA GLU A 92 -49.50 -13.66 19.71
C GLU A 92 -50.83 -12.95 20.02
N ILE A 93 -51.00 -11.72 19.52
CA ILE A 93 -51.78 -11.32 18.32
C ILE A 93 -53.30 -11.32 18.55
N THR A 94 -53.93 -10.14 18.42
CA THR A 94 -55.07 -9.81 17.51
C THR A 94 -55.68 -8.45 17.97
N MET A 95 -55.35 -7.32 17.32
CA MET A 95 -56.11 -6.65 16.24
C MET A 95 -57.52 -6.13 16.60
N ARG A 96 -57.71 -4.78 16.60
CA ARG A 96 -58.75 -4.03 15.82
C ARG A 96 -58.88 -2.54 16.21
N THR A 97 -58.55 -1.65 15.25
CA THR A 97 -59.27 -0.44 14.72
C THR A 97 -60.07 0.47 15.68
N SER A 98 -60.11 1.82 15.62
CA SER A 98 -59.51 2.89 14.80
C SER A 98 -59.94 4.29 15.36
N ILE A 99 -59.27 5.35 14.88
CA ILE A 99 -59.69 6.75 14.61
C ILE A 99 -59.49 7.89 15.66
N ILE A 100 -58.85 8.97 15.14
CA ILE A 100 -58.82 10.43 15.47
C ILE A 100 -57.81 10.83 16.57
N THR A 101 -56.73 11.57 16.30
CA THR A 101 -56.75 12.98 15.84
C THR A 101 -55.43 13.38 15.17
N ALA A 102 -55.54 14.11 14.06
CA ALA A 102 -54.45 14.78 13.35
C ALA A 102 -54.03 16.09 14.05
N LEU A 103 -52.82 16.55 13.66
CA LEU A 103 -52.15 17.85 13.88
C LEU A 103 -50.98 17.85 14.88
N LEU A 104 -49.78 17.87 14.28
CA LEU A 104 -48.52 18.51 14.66
C LEU A 104 -47.34 17.61 14.25
N GLY A 105 -47.21 17.41 12.94
CA GLY A 105 -45.97 16.93 12.34
C GLY A 105 -45.09 18.12 11.98
N THR A 106 -44.12 18.45 12.82
CA THR A 106 -42.93 19.20 12.39
C THR A 106 -41.81 18.19 12.20
N VAL A 107 -41.75 17.63 11.00
CA VAL A 107 -40.58 16.87 10.53
C VAL A 107 -39.47 17.88 10.31
N SER A 108 -38.42 17.81 11.13
CA SER A 108 -37.16 18.46 10.79
C SER A 108 -36.54 17.66 9.64
N PHE A 109 -36.84 18.07 8.41
CA PHE A 109 -36.06 17.69 7.25
C PHE A 109 -34.71 18.38 7.36
N VAL A 110 -33.73 17.70 7.95
CA VAL A 110 -32.33 17.98 7.62
C VAL A 110 -32.17 17.47 6.20
N SER A 111 -32.30 18.38 5.23
CA SER A 111 -31.90 18.10 3.85
C SER A 111 -30.40 17.85 3.87
N SER A 112 -30.00 16.59 4.01
CA SER A 112 -28.68 16.15 3.59
C SER A 112 -28.59 16.52 2.12
N ILE A 113 -27.82 17.56 1.80
CA ILE A 113 -27.43 17.84 0.43
C ILE A 113 -26.54 16.67 0.04
N THR A 114 -27.13 15.62 -0.53
CA THR A 114 -26.40 14.66 -1.33
C THR A 114 -25.92 15.42 -2.55
N VAL A 115 -24.70 15.93 -2.48
CA VAL A 115 -23.97 16.32 -3.68
C VAL A 115 -23.92 15.06 -4.54
N PRO A 116 -24.50 15.05 -5.76
CA PRO A 116 -24.35 13.90 -6.63
C PRO A 116 -22.85 13.62 -6.77
N PRO A 117 -22.40 12.35 -6.74
CA PRO A 117 -20.99 12.04 -6.96
C PRO A 117 -20.55 12.76 -8.24
N TYR A 118 -19.39 13.39 -8.19
CA TYR A 118 -18.84 14.13 -9.32
C TYR A 118 -18.45 13.11 -10.40
N THR A 119 -19.43 12.63 -11.18
CA THR A 119 -19.29 11.45 -12.06
C THR A 119 -18.48 11.71 -13.33
N GLY A 120 -17.86 12.88 -13.45
CA GLY A 120 -16.93 13.20 -14.52
C GLY A 120 -16.74 14.69 -14.72
N THR A 121 -15.80 15.02 -15.58
CA THR A 121 -15.48 16.38 -15.96
C THR A 121 -15.80 16.65 -17.42
N ILE A 122 -15.88 17.93 -17.82
CA ILE A 122 -16.08 18.33 -19.22
C ILE A 122 -14.73 18.79 -19.77
N ILE A 123 -14.22 18.07 -20.77
CA ILE A 123 -12.98 18.40 -21.49
C ILE A 123 -13.34 18.70 -22.93
N LYS A 124 -13.03 19.92 -23.40
CA LYS A 124 -13.36 20.37 -24.78
C LYS A 124 -14.82 20.10 -25.19
N GLY A 125 -15.75 20.25 -24.23
CA GLY A 125 -17.19 20.05 -24.44
C GLY A 125 -17.66 18.59 -24.45
N GLN A 126 -16.79 17.63 -24.13
CA GLN A 126 -17.13 16.20 -24.00
C GLN A 126 -17.03 15.75 -22.55
N GLN A 127 -17.97 14.89 -22.13
CA GLN A 127 -17.93 14.26 -20.81
C GLN A 127 -16.77 13.26 -20.74
N PHE A 128 -15.98 13.32 -19.68
CA PHE A 128 -14.87 12.41 -19.41
C PHE A 128 -14.93 11.94 -17.94
N PRO A 129 -14.59 10.68 -17.61
CA PRO A 129 -14.58 10.23 -16.21
C PRO A 129 -13.63 11.05 -15.32
N SER A 130 -13.92 11.12 -14.02
CA SER A 130 -12.96 11.68 -13.04
C SER A 130 -11.70 10.83 -12.99
N LEU A 131 -10.55 11.43 -12.70
CA LEU A 131 -9.26 10.76 -12.59
C LEU A 131 -9.21 9.67 -11.50
N ILE A 132 -10.15 9.65 -10.55
CA ILE A 132 -10.29 8.52 -9.62
C ILE A 132 -10.97 7.31 -10.26
N ASP A 133 -11.87 7.48 -11.23
CA ASP A 133 -12.65 6.37 -11.81
C ASP A 133 -12.26 6.04 -13.26
N VAL A 134 -11.34 6.79 -13.83
CA VAL A 134 -10.86 6.61 -15.21
C VAL A 134 -10.11 5.28 -15.37
N THR A 135 -10.41 4.55 -16.45
CA THR A 135 -9.68 3.34 -16.84
C THR A 135 -8.57 3.65 -17.85
N LEU A 136 -7.67 2.70 -18.10
CA LEU A 136 -6.68 2.85 -19.18
C LEU A 136 -7.33 3.04 -20.55
N GLU A 137 -8.46 2.37 -20.82
CA GLU A 137 -9.17 2.47 -22.09
C GLU A 137 -9.76 3.88 -22.29
N ASP A 138 -10.29 4.48 -21.22
CA ASP A 138 -10.76 5.87 -21.22
C ASP A 138 -9.59 6.84 -21.48
N LEU A 139 -8.46 6.67 -20.78
CA LEU A 139 -7.27 7.51 -20.97
C LEU A 139 -6.72 7.41 -22.39
N SER A 140 -6.63 6.19 -22.92
CA SER A 140 -6.17 5.94 -24.29
C SER A 140 -7.09 6.61 -25.31
N THR A 141 -8.41 6.45 -25.15
CA THR A 141 -9.41 7.09 -26.01
C THR A 141 -9.31 8.62 -25.95
N GLY A 142 -9.13 9.18 -24.75
CA GLY A 142 -8.96 10.62 -24.55
C GLY A 142 -7.71 11.20 -25.23
N LEU A 143 -6.58 10.48 -25.14
CA LEU A 143 -5.32 10.85 -25.81
C LEU A 143 -5.42 10.72 -27.33
N GLU A 144 -6.04 9.64 -27.84
CA GLU A 144 -6.19 9.38 -29.28
C GLU A 144 -7.14 10.37 -29.97
N SER A 145 -8.22 10.74 -29.29
CA SER A 145 -9.18 11.73 -29.78
C SER A 145 -8.70 13.18 -29.58
N GLY A 146 -7.57 13.38 -28.90
CA GLY A 146 -7.00 14.69 -28.62
C GLY A 146 -7.82 15.53 -27.65
N LEU A 147 -8.60 14.90 -26.75
CA LEU A 147 -9.27 15.60 -25.65
C LEU A 147 -8.24 16.29 -24.76
N PHE A 148 -7.15 15.60 -24.46
CA PHE A 148 -5.99 16.09 -23.71
C PHE A 148 -4.71 15.43 -24.26
N THR A 149 -3.56 15.95 -23.83
CA THR A 149 -2.23 15.42 -24.14
C THR A 149 -1.66 14.64 -22.97
N SER A 150 -0.58 13.89 -23.19
CA SER A 150 0.16 13.21 -22.12
C SER A 150 0.74 14.24 -21.14
N VAL A 151 1.16 15.41 -21.62
CA VAL A 151 1.59 16.54 -20.77
C VAL A 151 0.45 17.01 -19.86
N ASP A 152 -0.76 17.19 -20.39
CA ASP A 152 -1.92 17.58 -19.57
C ASP A 152 -2.20 16.53 -18.50
N LEU A 153 -2.18 15.24 -18.88
CA LEU A 153 -2.43 14.12 -17.98
C LEU A 153 -1.38 14.02 -16.87
N VAL A 154 -0.09 14.10 -17.21
CA VAL A 154 1.00 14.07 -16.23
C VAL A 154 0.93 15.27 -15.30
N THR A 155 0.63 16.47 -15.84
CA THR A 155 0.48 17.68 -15.03
C THR A 155 -0.67 17.52 -14.03
N ALA A 156 -1.84 17.04 -14.46
CA ALA A 156 -2.99 16.83 -13.59
C ALA A 156 -2.66 15.85 -12.44
N TYR A 157 -1.99 14.74 -12.73
CA TYR A 157 -1.58 13.80 -11.67
C TYR A 157 -0.50 14.35 -10.74
N MET A 158 0.50 15.11 -11.25
CA MET A 158 1.48 15.78 -10.41
C MET A 158 0.81 16.79 -9.46
N ASP A 159 -0.17 17.53 -9.96
CA ASP A 159 -0.92 18.50 -9.17
C ASP A 159 -1.79 17.82 -8.11
N ARG A 160 -2.47 16.70 -8.44
CA ARG A 160 -3.18 15.86 -7.45
C ARG A 160 -2.24 15.33 -6.36
N ILE A 161 -1.03 14.92 -6.71
CA ILE A 161 -0.02 14.51 -5.73
C ILE A 161 0.36 15.68 -4.83
N ASN A 162 0.65 16.85 -5.41
CA ASN A 162 1.02 18.05 -4.65
C ASN A 162 -0.09 18.51 -3.68
N GLU A 163 -1.36 18.34 -4.06
CA GLU A 163 -2.52 18.65 -3.22
C GLU A 163 -2.52 17.81 -1.91
N ILE A 164 -2.17 16.53 -2.00
CA ILE A 164 -2.47 15.56 -0.92
C ILE A 164 -1.26 14.96 -0.21
N ASN A 165 -0.09 14.97 -0.84
CA ASN A 165 1.07 14.23 -0.35
C ASN A 165 1.60 14.75 1.00
N SER A 166 1.38 16.03 1.32
CA SER A 166 1.72 16.60 2.63
C SER A 166 0.87 16.05 3.79
N THR A 167 -0.28 15.43 3.48
CA THR A 167 -1.19 14.82 4.45
C THR A 167 -1.01 13.31 4.52
N LEU A 168 -0.85 12.65 3.36
CA LEU A 168 -0.84 11.18 3.27
C LEU A 168 0.55 10.56 3.04
N HIS A 169 1.60 11.36 2.77
CA HIS A 169 3.00 10.93 2.63
C HIS A 169 3.19 9.67 1.76
N LEU A 170 2.58 9.65 0.58
CA LEU A 170 2.46 8.49 -0.30
C LEU A 170 3.51 8.44 -1.41
N VAL A 171 4.10 9.59 -1.78
CA VAL A 171 5.12 9.73 -2.81
C VAL A 171 6.34 10.38 -2.18
N THR A 172 7.50 9.72 -2.26
CA THR A 172 8.76 10.24 -1.72
C THR A 172 9.42 11.21 -2.67
N GLU A 173 9.26 11.00 -3.98
CA GLU A 173 9.91 11.80 -5.01
C GLU A 173 9.11 11.78 -6.32
N LEU A 174 8.96 12.93 -6.97
CA LEU A 174 8.43 13.02 -8.34
C LEU A 174 9.59 13.00 -9.33
N ASN A 175 9.38 12.39 -10.49
CA ASN A 175 10.38 12.38 -11.55
C ASN A 175 10.55 13.79 -12.13
N PRO A 176 11.72 14.43 -12.02
CA PRO A 176 11.91 15.79 -12.52
C PRO A 176 11.76 15.88 -14.05
N ASP A 177 11.91 14.77 -14.77
CA ASP A 177 11.81 14.69 -16.22
C ASP A 177 10.40 14.29 -16.71
N ALA A 178 9.43 14.03 -15.82
CA ALA A 178 8.11 13.48 -16.17
C ALA A 178 7.42 14.26 -17.30
N ILE A 179 7.39 15.59 -17.21
CA ILE A 179 6.78 16.48 -18.22
C ILE A 179 7.53 16.39 -19.56
N SER A 180 8.87 16.31 -19.54
CA SER A 180 9.66 16.19 -20.77
C SER A 180 9.45 14.82 -21.45
N ILE A 181 9.28 13.75 -20.66
CA ILE A 181 8.97 12.41 -21.16
C ILE A 181 7.57 12.41 -21.79
N ALA A 182 6.59 13.02 -21.12
CA ALA A 182 5.23 13.15 -21.62
C ALA A 182 5.17 13.93 -22.93
N SER A 183 5.90 15.06 -23.02
CA SER A 183 5.99 15.86 -24.25
C SER A 183 6.58 15.06 -25.42
N ARG A 184 7.57 14.20 -25.18
CA ARG A 184 8.09 13.29 -26.21
C ARG A 184 7.06 12.25 -26.63
N ALA A 185 6.29 11.70 -25.68
CA ALA A 185 5.21 10.77 -25.99
C ALA A 185 4.15 11.43 -26.89
N ASP A 186 3.79 12.69 -26.62
CA ASP A 186 2.86 13.45 -27.47
C ASP A 186 3.43 13.73 -28.86
N ALA A 187 4.71 14.12 -28.97
CA ALA A 187 5.36 14.32 -30.26
C ALA A 187 5.41 13.03 -31.10
N MET A 188 5.68 11.88 -30.46
CA MET A 188 5.61 10.57 -31.11
C MET A 188 4.19 10.28 -31.62
N ARG A 189 3.16 10.54 -30.79
CA ARG A 189 1.75 10.35 -31.17
C ARG A 189 1.36 11.22 -32.36
N ALA A 190 1.72 12.49 -32.34
CA ALA A 190 1.44 13.43 -33.42
C ALA A 190 2.11 13.01 -34.75
N ASN A 191 3.23 12.29 -34.68
CA ASN A 191 3.92 11.70 -35.83
C ASN A 191 3.44 10.26 -36.17
N GLY A 192 2.30 9.82 -35.62
CA GLY A 192 1.70 8.51 -35.90
C GLY A 192 2.41 7.33 -35.22
N THR A 193 3.27 7.57 -34.23
CA THR A 193 3.98 6.52 -33.49
C THR A 193 3.38 6.34 -32.09
N VAL A 194 2.69 5.23 -31.88
CA VAL A 194 2.17 4.78 -30.58
C VAL A 194 2.78 3.41 -30.27
N VAL A 195 3.49 3.27 -29.15
CA VAL A 195 4.28 2.06 -28.86
C VAL A 195 3.50 0.98 -28.11
N GLY A 196 2.29 1.29 -27.65
CA GLY A 196 1.40 0.35 -26.97
C GLY A 196 0.36 1.07 -26.10
N PRO A 197 -0.48 0.30 -25.36
CA PRO A 197 -1.55 0.86 -24.53
C PRO A 197 -1.06 1.83 -23.46
N LEU A 198 0.14 1.66 -22.93
CA LEU A 198 0.70 2.52 -21.88
C LEU A 198 1.41 3.78 -22.41
N HIS A 199 1.38 4.04 -23.73
CA HIS A 199 2.09 5.18 -24.32
C HIS A 199 1.59 6.51 -23.78
N GLY A 200 2.43 7.22 -23.03
CA GLY A 200 2.12 8.53 -22.42
C GLY A 200 1.36 8.43 -21.10
N ILE A 201 1.15 7.22 -20.58
CA ILE A 201 0.36 6.98 -19.38
C ILE A 201 1.25 7.04 -18.12
N PRO A 202 0.89 7.82 -17.09
CA PRO A 202 1.67 7.92 -15.86
C PRO A 202 1.48 6.73 -14.92
N ILE A 203 2.60 6.18 -14.46
CA ILE A 203 2.69 5.06 -13.51
C ILE A 203 3.64 5.44 -12.38
N LEU A 204 3.26 5.15 -11.14
CA LEU A 204 4.13 5.27 -9.97
C LEU A 204 4.85 3.93 -9.69
N ILE A 205 6.05 3.98 -9.12
CA ILE A 205 6.78 2.75 -8.74
C ILE A 205 7.28 2.83 -7.31
N LYS A 206 7.26 1.71 -6.59
CA LYS A 206 7.77 1.64 -5.20
C LYS A 206 9.23 2.05 -5.11
N ASN A 207 9.61 2.77 -4.03
CA ASN A 207 10.96 3.31 -3.84
C ASN A 207 12.03 2.26 -3.47
N ASN A 208 11.83 1.01 -3.85
CA ASN A 208 12.84 -0.04 -3.91
C ASN A 208 13.09 -0.58 -5.33
N ILE A 209 12.38 -0.07 -6.34
CA ILE A 209 12.57 -0.41 -7.75
C ILE A 209 13.49 0.64 -8.38
N ALA A 210 14.70 0.26 -8.79
CA ALA A 210 15.69 1.22 -9.26
C ALA A 210 15.36 1.82 -10.62
N THR A 211 15.72 3.10 -10.79
CA THR A 211 15.78 3.83 -12.07
C THR A 211 17.16 4.46 -12.20
N ALA A 212 17.69 4.55 -13.41
CA ALA A 212 18.94 5.24 -13.73
C ALA A 212 18.68 6.69 -14.21
N ASP A 213 17.68 7.34 -13.65
CA ASP A 213 17.40 8.77 -13.81
C ASP A 213 17.68 9.51 -12.51
N ALA A 214 17.27 10.77 -12.41
CA ALA A 214 17.61 11.64 -11.29
C ALA A 214 16.87 11.32 -9.97
N MET A 215 16.02 10.28 -9.93
CA MET A 215 15.31 9.87 -8.71
C MET A 215 16.13 8.90 -7.87
N ASN A 216 15.95 8.95 -6.55
CA ASN A 216 16.61 8.03 -5.64
C ASN A 216 15.92 6.66 -5.57
N ASN A 217 16.66 5.60 -5.27
CA ASN A 217 16.14 4.27 -4.95
C ASN A 217 16.57 3.85 -3.53
N THR A 218 15.77 4.21 -2.52
CA THR A 218 16.28 4.27 -1.15
C THR A 218 15.83 3.14 -0.23
N ALA A 219 14.82 2.37 -0.64
CA ALA A 219 14.01 1.53 0.25
C ALA A 219 13.54 2.29 1.53
N GLY A 220 13.43 3.62 1.46
CA GLY A 220 13.06 4.48 2.57
C GLY A 220 14.21 4.83 3.54
N SER A 221 15.45 4.45 3.25
CA SER A 221 16.64 4.68 4.09
C SER A 221 17.50 5.83 3.58
N PHE A 222 18.03 6.65 4.50
CA PHE A 222 19.04 7.66 4.19
C PHE A 222 20.37 7.06 3.75
N SER A 223 20.63 5.77 4.04
CA SER A 223 21.85 5.09 3.61
C SER A 223 21.97 4.94 2.09
N LEU A 224 20.86 5.03 1.37
CA LEU A 224 20.81 4.87 -0.09
C LEU A 224 20.47 6.18 -0.84
N VAL A 225 20.36 7.30 -0.13
CA VAL A 225 20.14 8.61 -0.76
C VAL A 225 21.42 9.03 -1.48
N GLY A 226 21.31 9.26 -2.79
CA GLY A 226 22.45 9.55 -3.67
C GLY A 226 23.16 8.32 -4.24
N SER A 227 22.68 7.10 -3.94
CA SER A 227 23.19 5.90 -4.59
C SER A 227 22.74 5.83 -6.06
N GLU A 228 23.64 5.38 -6.94
CA GLU A 228 23.39 5.28 -8.38
C GLU A 228 23.49 3.83 -8.83
N VAL A 229 22.63 3.45 -9.78
CA VAL A 229 22.61 2.14 -10.42
C VAL A 229 23.15 2.22 -11.86
N PRO A 230 23.71 1.13 -12.40
CA PRO A 230 24.31 1.14 -13.73
C PRO A 230 23.28 1.29 -14.86
N ARG A 231 21.99 1.06 -14.57
CA ARG A 231 20.85 1.11 -15.49
C ARG A 231 19.53 1.03 -14.74
N ASP A 232 18.43 1.28 -15.45
CA ASP A 232 17.09 0.99 -14.94
C ASP A 232 16.98 -0.48 -14.51
N SER A 233 16.24 -0.74 -13.44
CA SER A 233 15.71 -2.10 -13.20
C SER A 233 14.95 -2.59 -14.42
N THR A 234 14.88 -3.91 -14.62
CA THR A 234 14.17 -4.47 -15.77
C THR A 234 12.69 -4.07 -15.77
N MET A 235 12.09 -3.89 -14.60
CA MET A 235 10.71 -3.41 -14.48
C MET A 235 10.55 -1.95 -14.94
N ALA A 236 11.45 -1.05 -14.52
CA ALA A 236 11.43 0.33 -15.00
C ALA A 236 11.69 0.41 -16.52
N ALA A 237 12.66 -0.37 -17.03
CA ALA A 237 12.97 -0.44 -18.45
C ALA A 237 11.78 -0.95 -19.28
N ASN A 238 11.06 -1.97 -18.79
CA ASN A 238 9.87 -2.51 -19.44
C ASN A 238 8.72 -1.49 -19.49
N LEU A 239 8.48 -0.75 -18.39
CA LEU A 239 7.50 0.35 -18.39
C LEU A 239 7.85 1.43 -19.42
N ARG A 240 9.11 1.88 -19.46
CA ARG A 240 9.55 2.88 -20.46
C ARG A 240 9.43 2.35 -21.88
N LYS A 241 9.77 1.08 -22.12
CA LYS A 241 9.62 0.42 -23.43
C LYS A 241 8.16 0.36 -23.86
N ALA A 242 7.23 0.15 -22.93
CA ALA A 242 5.80 0.20 -23.17
C ALA A 242 5.26 1.65 -23.36
N GLY A 243 6.12 2.66 -23.26
CA GLY A 243 5.79 4.07 -23.44
C GLY A 243 5.24 4.76 -22.20
N ALA A 244 5.23 4.10 -21.04
CA ALA A 244 4.74 4.67 -19.80
C ALA A 244 5.66 5.81 -19.30
N VAL A 245 5.05 6.79 -18.65
CA VAL A 245 5.75 7.86 -17.92
C VAL A 245 5.90 7.40 -16.47
N ILE A 246 7.12 7.09 -16.03
CA ILE A 246 7.37 6.84 -14.60
C ILE A 246 7.28 8.18 -13.86
N LEU A 247 6.16 8.38 -13.15
CA LEU A 247 5.78 9.66 -12.55
C LEU A 247 6.62 10.00 -11.32
N GLY A 248 7.07 8.98 -10.57
CA GLY A 248 7.74 9.17 -9.30
C GLY A 248 7.92 7.86 -8.52
N LYS A 249 8.44 8.01 -7.30
CA LYS A 249 8.68 6.95 -6.33
C LYS A 249 7.65 7.01 -5.20
N THR A 250 7.01 5.89 -4.88
CA THR A 250 6.08 5.80 -3.75
C THR A 250 6.79 5.43 -2.45
N ASN A 251 6.27 5.94 -1.34
CA ASN A 251 6.75 5.56 -0.02
C ASN A 251 6.40 4.09 0.29
N LEU A 252 7.12 3.52 1.25
CA LEU A 252 7.01 2.13 1.66
C LEU A 252 7.25 1.99 3.16
N SER A 253 6.86 0.84 3.73
CA SER A 253 7.50 0.40 4.98
C SER A 253 8.98 0.20 4.70
N GLN A 254 9.84 0.88 5.45
CA GLN A 254 11.28 0.90 5.20
C GLN A 254 11.88 -0.50 5.05
N TRP A 255 12.81 -0.67 4.12
CA TRP A 255 13.44 -1.95 3.78
C TRP A 255 12.41 -3.05 3.51
N ALA A 256 11.32 -2.66 2.82
CA ALA A 256 10.18 -3.52 2.52
C ALA A 256 9.58 -4.22 3.77
N ASN A 257 9.57 -3.51 4.91
CA ASN A 257 9.15 -4.01 6.23
C ASN A 257 10.07 -5.09 6.83
N TYR A 258 11.31 -5.18 6.36
CA TYR A 258 12.29 -6.16 6.82
C TYR A 258 13.44 -5.47 7.53
N ARG A 259 13.15 -4.74 8.62
CA ARG A 259 14.13 -4.03 9.46
C ARG A 259 13.93 -4.32 10.95
N SER A 260 12.70 -4.17 11.45
CA SER A 260 12.42 -3.99 12.87
C SER A 260 11.16 -4.72 13.32
N ASP A 261 11.13 -5.16 14.57
CA ASP A 261 9.93 -5.78 15.18
C ASP A 261 8.92 -4.73 15.66
N ASN A 262 9.36 -3.47 15.81
CA ASN A 262 8.54 -2.36 16.30
C ASN A 262 8.20 -1.30 15.24
N SER A 263 8.13 -1.70 13.96
CA SER A 263 7.80 -0.78 12.86
C SER A 263 6.32 -0.39 12.81
N SER A 264 6.00 0.51 11.88
CA SER A 264 4.65 0.84 11.45
C SER A 264 4.64 0.68 9.94
N ASN A 265 3.60 0.04 9.45
CA ASN A 265 3.36 -0.05 8.02
C ASN A 265 3.34 1.34 7.36
N GLY A 266 4.00 1.50 6.22
CA GLY A 266 4.08 2.76 5.49
C GLY A 266 5.00 3.81 6.11
N TRP A 267 5.72 3.50 7.19
CA TRP A 267 6.75 4.39 7.71
C TRP A 267 8.10 4.11 7.07
N SER A 268 8.79 5.18 6.67
CA SER A 268 10.22 5.18 6.43
C SER A 268 10.90 6.44 6.95
N ALA A 269 12.22 6.37 7.21
CA ALA A 269 13.00 7.53 7.65
C ALA A 269 13.00 8.63 6.58
N TYR A 270 13.13 8.24 5.31
CA TYR A 270 13.17 9.17 4.17
C TYR A 270 11.78 9.75 3.83
N GLY A 271 10.74 8.91 3.81
CA GLY A 271 9.41 9.28 3.32
C GLY A 271 8.40 9.69 4.37
N GLY A 272 8.69 9.48 5.67
CA GLY A 272 7.71 9.67 6.75
C GLY A 272 6.66 8.56 6.80
N GLN A 273 5.53 8.84 7.46
CA GLN A 273 4.44 7.89 7.68
C GLN A 273 3.34 8.06 6.63
N THR A 274 3.17 7.08 5.75
CA THR A 274 2.00 7.00 4.86
C THR A 274 0.72 6.71 5.65
N TYR A 275 -0.41 7.31 5.25
CA TYR A 275 -1.74 7.01 5.79
C TYR A 275 -2.70 6.58 4.69
N ALA A 276 -3.58 5.62 4.97
CA ALA A 276 -4.64 5.25 4.05
C ALA A 276 -5.81 6.25 4.05
N ALA A 277 -6.60 6.20 2.98
CA ALA A 277 -7.58 7.24 2.64
C ALA A 277 -9.04 6.89 3.00
N TYR A 278 -9.31 5.76 3.67
CA TYR A 278 -10.68 5.34 4.03
C TYR A 278 -11.08 5.69 5.46
N TYR A 279 -10.10 5.86 6.36
CA TYR A 279 -10.32 6.40 7.70
C TYR A 279 -9.14 7.28 8.18
N PRO A 280 -9.38 8.37 8.92
CA PRO A 280 -8.30 9.20 9.46
C PRO A 280 -7.30 8.41 10.31
N GLY A 281 -6.01 8.49 9.97
CA GLY A 281 -4.96 7.75 10.68
C GLY A 281 -4.93 6.25 10.38
N GLN A 282 -5.64 5.78 9.35
CA GLN A 282 -5.67 4.39 8.94
C GLN A 282 -4.28 3.86 8.55
N ASP A 283 -3.99 2.65 9.04
CA ASP A 283 -2.84 1.87 8.64
C ASP A 283 -2.96 1.51 7.14
N PRO A 284 -1.99 1.91 6.29
CA PRO A 284 -2.05 1.61 4.86
C PRO A 284 -1.66 0.15 4.54
N SER A 285 -1.37 -0.65 5.55
CA SER A 285 -0.63 -1.90 5.45
C SER A 285 0.68 -1.71 4.68
N GLY A 286 1.35 -2.78 4.30
CA GLY A 286 2.66 -2.66 3.70
C GLY A 286 3.23 -3.97 3.19
N SER A 287 4.41 -3.93 2.57
CA SER A 287 5.28 -2.75 2.50
C SER A 287 5.04 -1.80 1.32
N SER A 288 4.23 -2.14 0.32
CA SER A 288 3.94 -1.24 -0.83
C SER A 288 2.88 -0.17 -0.50
N SER A 289 3.00 0.46 0.66
CA SER A 289 2.00 1.34 1.27
C SER A 289 1.67 2.54 0.38
N GLY A 290 2.68 3.30 -0.07
CA GLY A 290 2.47 4.45 -0.94
C GLY A 290 1.88 4.07 -2.30
N SER A 291 2.29 2.93 -2.87
CA SER A 291 1.69 2.39 -4.10
C SER A 291 0.21 2.07 -3.92
N GLY A 292 -0.16 1.46 -2.77
CA GLY A 292 -1.54 1.17 -2.43
C GLY A 292 -2.39 2.45 -2.27
N VAL A 293 -1.92 3.42 -1.49
CA VAL A 293 -2.70 4.66 -1.27
C VAL A 293 -2.78 5.49 -2.56
N ALA A 294 -1.68 5.64 -3.31
CA ALA A 294 -1.64 6.47 -4.50
C ALA A 294 -2.55 5.95 -5.63
N SER A 295 -2.55 4.63 -5.88
CA SER A 295 -3.49 4.02 -6.82
C SER A 295 -4.93 4.13 -6.33
N SER A 296 -5.16 4.02 -5.02
CA SER A 296 -6.51 4.07 -4.44
C SER A 296 -7.23 5.40 -4.70
N ILE A 297 -6.53 6.52 -4.61
CA ILE A 297 -7.14 7.86 -4.76
C ILE A 297 -6.84 8.52 -6.12
N GLY A 298 -6.43 7.72 -7.12
CA GLY A 298 -6.24 8.17 -8.50
C GLY A 298 -5.11 9.19 -8.66
N LEU A 299 -3.90 8.88 -8.15
CA LEU A 299 -2.70 9.72 -8.33
C LEU A 299 -1.81 9.29 -9.50
N SER A 300 -2.17 8.18 -10.13
CA SER A 300 -1.63 7.63 -11.37
C SER A 300 -2.63 6.57 -11.85
N LEU A 301 -2.50 6.06 -13.09
CA LEU A 301 -3.35 4.94 -13.52
C LEU A 301 -3.18 3.72 -12.61
N ALA A 302 -1.94 3.38 -12.32
CA ALA A 302 -1.56 2.26 -11.47
C ALA A 302 -0.18 2.51 -10.87
N ALA A 303 0.19 1.68 -9.91
CA ALA A 303 1.51 1.68 -9.32
C ALA A 303 2.12 0.28 -9.33
N LEU A 304 3.45 0.19 -9.30
CA LEU A 304 4.14 -1.06 -9.02
C LEU A 304 4.40 -1.20 -7.51
N GLY A 305 4.10 -2.39 -7.00
CA GLY A 305 4.50 -2.84 -5.68
C GLY A 305 5.49 -4.01 -5.79
N THR A 306 6.08 -4.37 -4.66
CA THR A 306 6.93 -5.58 -4.54
C THR A 306 6.42 -6.43 -3.41
N GLU A 307 6.50 -7.75 -3.55
CA GLU A 307 6.06 -8.70 -2.53
C GLU A 307 7.05 -9.83 -2.31
N THR A 308 7.47 -9.97 -1.05
CA THR A 308 8.04 -11.18 -0.47
C THR A 308 6.91 -12.04 0.09
N SER A 309 6.12 -11.46 1.02
CA SER A 309 4.87 -12.03 1.53
C SER A 309 3.94 -10.89 1.94
N GLY A 310 2.76 -10.79 1.31
CA GLY A 310 1.72 -9.80 1.58
C GLY A 310 1.98 -8.37 1.09
N SER A 311 3.20 -8.01 0.71
CA SER A 311 3.54 -6.61 0.46
C SER A 311 2.92 -5.95 -0.79
N ILE A 312 2.22 -6.68 -1.65
CA ILE A 312 1.29 -6.18 -2.69
C ILE A 312 -0.15 -6.43 -2.24
N LEU A 313 -0.44 -7.65 -1.76
CA LEU A 313 -1.80 -8.07 -1.42
C LEU A 313 -2.39 -7.28 -0.24
N SER A 314 -1.66 -7.17 0.86
CA SER A 314 -2.10 -6.52 2.10
C SER A 314 -2.31 -5.00 1.97
N PRO A 315 -1.46 -4.22 1.27
CA PRO A 315 -1.82 -2.83 0.98
C PRO A 315 -2.96 -2.72 -0.04
N SER A 316 -3.16 -3.66 -0.97
CA SER A 316 -4.35 -3.64 -1.83
C SER A 316 -5.65 -3.94 -1.07
N ASP A 317 -5.61 -4.89 -0.13
CA ASP A 317 -6.70 -5.29 0.78
C ASP A 317 -7.28 -4.08 1.53
N VAL A 318 -6.43 -3.31 2.21
CA VAL A 318 -6.87 -2.17 3.04
C VAL A 318 -6.95 -0.83 2.30
N ASN A 319 -6.72 -0.81 0.98
CA ASN A 319 -6.88 0.39 0.15
C ASN A 319 -7.86 0.21 -1.02
N ASN A 320 -8.74 -0.80 -0.98
CA ASN A 320 -9.80 -1.00 -1.98
C ASN A 320 -9.27 -1.16 -3.42
N LEU A 321 -8.19 -1.92 -3.59
CA LEU A 321 -7.50 -2.09 -4.86
C LEU A 321 -7.49 -3.52 -5.35
N VAL A 322 -7.20 -3.66 -6.65
CA VAL A 322 -6.68 -4.91 -7.18
C VAL A 322 -5.17 -4.95 -6.98
N GLY A 323 -4.65 -6.06 -6.48
CA GLY A 323 -3.23 -6.35 -6.39
C GLY A 323 -2.91 -7.69 -7.03
N ILE A 324 -2.00 -7.70 -8.01
CA ILE A 324 -1.50 -8.96 -8.61
C ILE A 324 -0.11 -9.23 -8.05
N LYS A 325 0.02 -10.28 -7.24
CA LYS A 325 1.30 -10.90 -6.88
C LYS A 325 1.57 -12.01 -7.92
N PRO A 326 2.45 -11.80 -8.91
CA PRO A 326 2.68 -12.82 -9.91
C PRO A 326 3.54 -13.97 -9.37
N THR A 327 3.65 -15.05 -10.15
CA THR A 327 4.60 -16.13 -9.91
C THR A 327 6.01 -15.55 -9.77
N VAL A 328 6.77 -16.00 -8.79
CA VAL A 328 8.18 -15.62 -8.65
C VAL A 328 8.93 -16.10 -9.88
N GLY A 329 9.48 -15.14 -10.64
CA GLY A 329 10.10 -15.36 -11.94
C GLY A 329 9.24 -14.96 -13.15
N LEU A 330 7.96 -14.60 -13.00
CA LEU A 330 7.20 -14.06 -14.14
C LEU A 330 7.65 -12.63 -14.49
N THR A 331 7.96 -11.84 -13.47
CA THR A 331 8.53 -10.50 -13.58
C THR A 331 9.94 -10.52 -12.99
N SER A 332 10.88 -9.86 -13.68
CA SER A 332 12.28 -9.78 -13.24
C SER A 332 12.43 -8.92 -11.99
N ARG A 333 13.34 -9.34 -11.10
CA ARG A 333 13.70 -8.68 -9.84
C ARG A 333 15.04 -7.95 -9.92
N TYR A 334 15.65 -7.91 -11.10
CA TYR A 334 16.94 -7.26 -11.30
C TYR A 334 16.89 -5.77 -10.94
N LEU A 335 17.85 -5.33 -10.11
CA LEU A 335 17.95 -3.99 -9.50
C LEU A 335 16.69 -3.55 -8.75
N VAL A 336 16.04 -4.48 -8.06
CA VAL A 336 15.06 -4.19 -7.00
C VAL A 336 15.71 -4.54 -5.66
N ILE A 337 15.66 -3.62 -4.69
CA ILE A 337 16.27 -3.87 -3.36
C ILE A 337 15.54 -5.07 -2.73
N PRO A 338 16.26 -6.18 -2.45
CA PRO A 338 15.64 -7.47 -2.19
C PRO A 338 15.35 -7.71 -0.71
N ILE A 339 14.53 -8.73 -0.44
CA ILE A 339 14.51 -9.48 0.81
C ILE A 339 14.92 -10.93 0.54
N SER A 340 14.25 -11.59 -0.41
CA SER A 340 14.46 -13.01 -0.71
C SER A 340 14.27 -13.33 -2.18
N GLU A 341 15.33 -13.81 -2.82
CA GLU A 341 15.27 -14.32 -4.20
C GLU A 341 14.32 -15.52 -4.37
N HIS A 342 13.90 -16.16 -3.29
CA HIS A 342 12.96 -17.29 -3.35
C HIS A 342 11.49 -16.85 -3.32
N GLN A 343 11.20 -15.64 -2.85
CA GLN A 343 9.83 -15.16 -2.60
C GLN A 343 9.50 -13.83 -3.28
N ASP A 344 10.51 -12.99 -3.53
CA ASP A 344 10.33 -11.65 -4.07
C ASP A 344 9.74 -11.68 -5.48
N THR A 345 8.80 -10.78 -5.72
CA THR A 345 8.20 -10.54 -7.04
C THR A 345 7.70 -9.11 -7.16
N ILE A 346 7.53 -8.62 -8.39
CA ILE A 346 7.05 -7.27 -8.68
C ILE A 346 5.74 -7.36 -9.42
N GLY A 347 4.74 -6.61 -8.96
CA GLY A 347 3.39 -6.72 -9.47
C GLY A 347 2.62 -5.40 -9.48
N PRO A 348 1.61 -5.30 -10.35
CA PRO A 348 0.78 -4.11 -10.46
C PRO A 348 -0.26 -4.00 -9.33
N MET A 349 -0.52 -2.77 -8.93
CA MET A 349 -1.57 -2.35 -8.01
C MET A 349 -2.42 -1.28 -8.71
N ALA A 350 -3.67 -1.61 -9.05
CA ALA A 350 -4.53 -0.76 -9.86
C ALA A 350 -5.98 -0.77 -9.37
N ARG A 351 -6.75 0.22 -9.82
CA ARG A 351 -8.18 0.33 -9.54
C ARG A 351 -9.05 -0.57 -10.38
N THR A 352 -8.56 -1.36 -11.33
CA THR A 352 -9.38 -2.42 -11.93
C THR A 352 -8.53 -3.64 -12.23
N VAL A 353 -9.16 -4.82 -12.34
CA VAL A 353 -8.44 -6.04 -12.74
C VAL A 353 -7.85 -5.87 -14.13
N LYS A 354 -8.59 -5.22 -15.04
CA LYS A 354 -8.17 -5.02 -16.42
C LYS A 354 -6.98 -4.06 -16.52
N ASP A 355 -6.97 -2.96 -15.75
CA ASP A 355 -5.82 -2.04 -15.70
C ASP A 355 -4.57 -2.73 -15.13
N ALA A 356 -4.73 -3.53 -14.07
CA ALA A 356 -3.64 -4.35 -13.54
C ALA A 356 -3.11 -5.36 -14.57
N ALA A 357 -4.01 -5.97 -15.36
CA ALA A 357 -3.64 -6.90 -16.44
C ALA A 357 -2.86 -6.21 -17.57
N TYR A 358 -3.24 -4.99 -17.98
CA TYR A 358 -2.46 -4.20 -18.95
C TYR A 358 -1.03 -3.93 -18.47
N VAL A 359 -0.88 -3.57 -17.19
CA VAL A 359 0.44 -3.34 -16.62
C VAL A 359 1.24 -4.66 -16.55
N LEU A 360 0.64 -5.77 -16.11
CA LEU A 360 1.31 -7.08 -16.13
C LEU A 360 1.73 -7.49 -17.55
N GLN A 361 0.91 -7.20 -18.56
CA GLN A 361 1.23 -7.44 -19.97
C GLN A 361 2.49 -6.70 -20.42
N ALA A 362 2.78 -5.52 -19.87
CA ALA A 362 4.02 -4.80 -20.14
C ALA A 362 5.24 -5.36 -19.38
N LEU A 363 5.03 -5.91 -18.18
CA LEU A 363 6.12 -6.32 -17.28
C LEU A 363 6.62 -7.75 -17.51
N ALA A 364 5.71 -8.69 -17.73
CA ALA A 364 6.01 -10.11 -17.72
C ALA A 364 6.93 -10.53 -18.87
N GLY A 365 7.98 -11.28 -18.56
CA GLY A 365 8.89 -11.80 -19.59
C GLY A 365 10.26 -12.22 -19.06
N PRO A 366 11.03 -12.93 -19.90
CA PRO A 366 12.37 -13.37 -19.56
C PRO A 366 13.33 -12.18 -19.45
N ASP A 367 14.31 -12.31 -18.56
CA ASP A 367 15.40 -11.39 -18.33
C ASP A 367 16.70 -12.14 -18.09
N GLN A 368 17.75 -11.77 -18.82
CA GLN A 368 19.07 -12.36 -18.67
C GLN A 368 19.74 -12.03 -17.33
N TYR A 369 19.31 -10.96 -16.66
CA TYR A 369 19.84 -10.56 -15.35
C TYR A 369 19.12 -11.22 -14.17
N ASP A 370 18.05 -11.98 -14.43
CA ASP A 370 17.29 -12.69 -13.41
C ASP A 370 17.00 -14.12 -13.85
N ASN A 371 17.77 -15.06 -13.27
CA ASN A 371 17.69 -16.48 -13.61
C ASN A 371 16.33 -17.12 -13.33
N TYR A 372 15.51 -16.59 -12.40
CA TYR A 372 14.17 -17.15 -12.15
C TYR A 372 13.24 -16.97 -13.34
N THR A 373 13.47 -15.95 -14.16
CA THR A 373 12.66 -15.72 -15.35
C THR A 373 12.89 -16.74 -16.46
N SER A 374 13.97 -17.53 -16.37
CA SER A 374 14.18 -18.68 -17.27
C SER A 374 13.18 -19.81 -17.03
N ALA A 375 12.49 -19.83 -15.87
CA ALA A 375 11.46 -20.81 -15.55
C ALA A 375 10.10 -20.51 -16.20
N ILE A 376 9.95 -19.35 -16.84
CA ILE A 376 8.74 -19.01 -17.59
C ILE A 376 8.52 -20.05 -18.70
N PRO A 377 7.36 -20.71 -18.78
CA PRO A 377 7.12 -21.79 -19.76
C PRO A 377 7.33 -21.36 -21.22
N TRP A 378 7.12 -20.08 -21.51
CA TRP A 378 7.25 -19.45 -22.83
C TRP A 378 8.51 -18.57 -22.94
N ALA A 379 9.52 -18.73 -22.06
CA ALA A 379 10.75 -17.92 -22.08
C ALA A 379 11.49 -17.95 -23.44
N ASN A 380 11.44 -19.10 -24.14
CA ASN A 380 12.09 -19.28 -25.43
C ASN A 380 11.22 -18.89 -26.64
N ASP A 381 9.94 -18.58 -26.43
CA ASP A 381 9.00 -18.16 -27.46
C ASP A 381 7.99 -17.16 -26.88
N THR A 382 8.35 -15.88 -26.89
CA THR A 382 7.50 -14.80 -26.37
C THR A 382 6.19 -14.63 -27.14
N SER A 383 6.03 -15.25 -28.32
CA SER A 383 4.74 -15.25 -29.03
C SER A 383 3.69 -16.12 -28.35
N ALA A 384 4.13 -17.06 -27.50
CA ALA A 384 3.28 -17.90 -26.66
C ALA A 384 2.96 -17.26 -25.29
N LYS A 385 3.35 -15.99 -25.06
CA LYS A 385 3.00 -15.25 -23.85
C LYS A 385 1.47 -15.18 -23.71
N PRO A 386 0.89 -15.52 -22.55
CA PRO A 386 -0.53 -15.33 -22.30
C PRO A 386 -0.95 -13.87 -22.50
N ASP A 387 -2.10 -13.68 -23.12
CA ASP A 387 -2.75 -12.37 -23.19
C ASP A 387 -3.54 -12.15 -21.90
N TYR A 388 -2.92 -11.44 -20.95
CA TYR A 388 -3.53 -11.17 -19.65
C TYR A 388 -4.74 -10.24 -19.75
N VAL A 389 -4.75 -9.36 -20.75
CA VAL A 389 -5.88 -8.44 -20.97
C VAL A 389 -7.07 -9.20 -21.54
N ALA A 390 -6.84 -10.05 -22.54
CA ALA A 390 -7.90 -10.89 -23.11
C ALA A 390 -8.45 -11.91 -22.12
N ALA A 391 -7.70 -12.25 -21.07
CA ALA A 391 -8.18 -13.09 -19.98
C ALA A 391 -9.27 -12.43 -19.12
N CYS A 392 -9.45 -11.09 -19.21
CA CYS A 392 -10.53 -10.36 -18.56
C CYS A 392 -11.89 -10.66 -19.24
N ASP A 393 -12.41 -11.86 -18.99
CA ASP A 393 -13.70 -12.34 -19.50
C ASP A 393 -14.72 -12.47 -18.36
N TYR A 394 -15.89 -11.88 -18.56
CA TYR A 394 -17.00 -11.94 -17.61
C TYR A 394 -17.43 -13.38 -17.31
N ASN A 395 -17.22 -14.34 -18.21
CA ASN A 395 -17.65 -15.72 -18.04
C ASN A 395 -16.58 -16.66 -17.48
N SER A 396 -15.39 -16.17 -17.09
CA SER A 396 -14.26 -17.02 -16.71
C SER A 396 -14.52 -17.95 -15.53
N LEU A 397 -15.50 -17.66 -14.66
CA LEU A 397 -15.88 -18.52 -13.53
C LEU A 397 -16.78 -19.71 -13.93
N ALA A 398 -17.46 -19.64 -15.07
CA ALA A 398 -18.44 -20.64 -15.47
C ALA A 398 -17.79 -22.02 -15.69
N GLY A 399 -18.32 -23.05 -15.02
CA GLY A 399 -17.82 -24.42 -15.09
C GLY A 399 -16.49 -24.66 -14.40
N LYS A 400 -15.91 -23.66 -13.72
CA LYS A 400 -14.65 -23.81 -12.98
C LYS A 400 -14.89 -24.46 -11.62
N ARG A 401 -13.88 -25.15 -11.12
CA ARG A 401 -13.88 -25.68 -9.74
C ARG A 401 -13.02 -24.76 -8.89
N ILE A 402 -13.62 -24.11 -7.91
CA ILE A 402 -12.95 -23.13 -7.05
C ILE A 402 -12.91 -23.69 -5.64
N GLY A 403 -11.71 -23.75 -5.08
CA GLY A 403 -11.44 -24.28 -3.76
C GLY A 403 -11.65 -23.23 -2.67
N VAL A 404 -12.03 -23.65 -1.46
CA VAL A 404 -11.92 -22.85 -0.24
C VAL A 404 -11.04 -23.58 0.76
N ALA A 405 -10.02 -22.90 1.29
CA ALA A 405 -9.14 -23.47 2.31
C ALA A 405 -9.82 -23.41 3.71
N ARG A 406 -10.85 -24.24 3.90
CA ARG A 406 -11.69 -24.24 5.11
C ARG A 406 -10.89 -24.48 6.39
N ASN A 407 -9.84 -25.30 6.35
CA ASN A 407 -8.98 -25.53 7.52
C ASN A 407 -8.21 -24.28 7.96
N VAL A 408 -7.86 -23.39 7.03
CA VAL A 408 -7.26 -22.08 7.37
C VAL A 408 -8.28 -21.21 8.09
N LEU A 409 -9.52 -21.16 7.59
CA LEU A 409 -10.61 -20.41 8.23
C LEU A 409 -10.95 -20.95 9.62
N GLU A 410 -10.92 -22.27 9.82
CA GLU A 410 -11.15 -22.89 11.13
C GLU A 410 -10.07 -22.49 12.14
N LEU A 411 -8.80 -22.51 11.73
CA LEU A 411 -7.68 -22.24 12.62
C LEU A 411 -7.46 -20.74 12.85
N TRP A 412 -7.65 -19.92 11.81
CA TRP A 412 -7.29 -18.50 11.79
C TRP A 412 -8.47 -17.54 11.67
N GLY A 413 -9.69 -18.02 11.40
CA GLY A 413 -10.89 -17.20 11.36
C GLY A 413 -11.15 -16.47 12.68
N ARG A 414 -10.69 -17.01 13.81
CA ARG A 414 -10.74 -16.32 15.12
C ARG A 414 -9.92 -15.02 15.20
N TYR A 415 -9.00 -14.80 14.28
CA TYR A 415 -8.21 -13.57 14.13
C TYR A 415 -8.76 -12.68 13.00
N THR A 416 -9.92 -13.02 12.45
CA THR A 416 -10.60 -12.29 11.40
C THR A 416 -11.90 -11.72 11.94
N ASP A 417 -12.11 -10.43 11.73
CA ASP A 417 -13.32 -9.76 12.19
C ASP A 417 -14.56 -10.29 11.45
N ALA A 418 -15.70 -10.36 12.15
CA ALA A 418 -16.93 -10.93 11.62
C ALA A 418 -17.39 -10.36 10.26
N PRO A 419 -17.34 -9.02 10.01
CA PRO A 419 -17.72 -8.47 8.71
C PRO A 419 -16.91 -9.03 7.54
N VAL A 420 -15.64 -9.39 7.76
CA VAL A 420 -14.77 -9.96 6.72
C VAL A 420 -15.20 -11.40 6.43
N LEU A 421 -15.49 -12.20 7.46
CA LEU A 421 -15.97 -13.58 7.28
C LEU A 421 -17.35 -13.63 6.62
N ASP A 422 -18.26 -12.74 7.04
CA ASP A 422 -19.61 -12.66 6.47
C ASP A 422 -19.55 -12.28 4.98
N ALA A 423 -18.74 -11.26 4.63
CA ALA A 423 -18.52 -10.86 3.24
C ALA A 423 -17.81 -11.96 2.42
N PHE A 424 -16.92 -12.73 3.04
CA PHE A 424 -16.26 -13.84 2.37
C PHE A 424 -17.23 -14.96 1.97
N GLU A 425 -18.15 -15.37 2.85
CA GLU A 425 -19.15 -16.38 2.48
C GLU A 425 -20.15 -15.87 1.43
N GLU A 426 -20.49 -14.58 1.47
CA GLU A 426 -21.26 -13.94 0.40
C GLU A 426 -20.49 -13.97 -0.94
N ALA A 427 -19.20 -13.64 -0.93
CA ALA A 427 -18.36 -13.70 -2.12
C ALA A 427 -18.25 -15.12 -2.69
N VAL A 428 -18.13 -16.14 -1.84
CA VAL A 428 -18.16 -17.56 -2.24
C VAL A 428 -19.50 -17.90 -2.92
N SER A 429 -20.62 -17.42 -2.36
CA SER A 429 -21.96 -17.62 -2.91
C SER A 429 -22.14 -16.94 -4.28
N GLN A 430 -21.58 -15.75 -4.45
CA GLN A 430 -21.58 -15.01 -5.71
C GLN A 430 -20.74 -15.71 -6.79
N ILE A 431 -19.60 -16.30 -6.40
CA ILE A 431 -18.76 -17.10 -7.30
C ILE A 431 -19.48 -18.38 -7.72
N GLU A 432 -20.19 -19.05 -6.80
CA GLU A 432 -21.05 -20.20 -7.13
C GLU A 432 -22.17 -19.80 -8.11
N ALA A 433 -22.85 -18.67 -7.84
CA ALA A 433 -23.89 -18.12 -8.71
C ALA A 433 -23.36 -17.73 -10.11
N ALA A 434 -22.08 -17.40 -10.23
CA ALA A 434 -21.41 -17.17 -11.51
C ALA A 434 -21.13 -18.47 -12.31
N GLY A 435 -21.48 -19.63 -11.77
CA GLY A 435 -21.39 -20.94 -12.43
C GLY A 435 -20.16 -21.76 -12.03
N ALA A 436 -19.40 -21.35 -11.02
CA ALA A 436 -18.33 -22.17 -10.46
C ALA A 436 -18.89 -23.23 -9.49
N THR A 437 -18.20 -24.36 -9.40
CA THR A 437 -18.42 -25.37 -8.36
C THR A 437 -17.47 -25.09 -7.19
N ILE A 438 -18.02 -24.86 -6.00
CA ILE A 438 -17.24 -24.65 -4.78
C ILE A 438 -16.90 -25.99 -4.13
N VAL A 439 -15.64 -26.17 -3.73
CA VAL A 439 -15.17 -27.38 -3.02
C VAL A 439 -14.16 -27.03 -1.95
N ASP A 440 -13.95 -27.93 -0.99
CA ASP A 440 -12.89 -27.76 0.01
C ASP A 440 -11.51 -28.06 -0.60
N ALA A 441 -10.55 -27.17 -0.33
CA ALA A 441 -9.17 -27.26 -0.82
C ALA A 441 -8.19 -26.95 0.32
N ASN A 442 -8.12 -27.87 1.28
CA ASN A 442 -7.36 -27.67 2.52
C ASN A 442 -5.83 -27.78 2.34
N PHE A 443 -5.13 -26.95 3.10
CA PHE A 443 -3.67 -26.95 3.23
C PHE A 443 -3.27 -27.94 4.34
N THR A 444 -2.91 -29.16 3.98
CA THR A 444 -2.69 -30.27 4.92
C THR A 444 -1.52 -30.04 5.88
N ALA A 445 -0.56 -29.18 5.54
CA ALA A 445 0.58 -28.86 6.39
C ALA A 445 0.45 -27.51 7.12
N PHE A 446 -0.72 -26.87 7.11
CA PHE A 446 -0.90 -25.51 7.65
C PHE A 446 -0.61 -25.40 9.15
N GLU A 447 -1.04 -26.36 9.96
CA GLU A 447 -0.72 -26.39 11.40
C GLU A 447 0.78 -26.61 11.65
N ALA A 448 1.40 -27.52 10.89
CA ALA A 448 2.83 -27.79 11.01
C ALA A 448 3.67 -26.58 10.62
N TRP A 449 3.26 -25.83 9.59
CA TRP A 449 3.89 -24.57 9.20
C TRP A 449 3.80 -23.50 10.30
N GLN A 450 2.66 -23.36 10.97
CA GLN A 450 2.50 -22.41 12.08
C GLN A 450 3.40 -22.69 13.27
N ALA A 451 3.70 -23.96 13.52
CA ALA A 451 4.53 -24.40 14.65
C ALA A 451 6.04 -24.32 14.36
N ASP A 452 6.42 -23.83 13.17
CA ASP A 452 7.78 -23.89 12.64
C ASP A 452 8.35 -22.49 12.33
N SER A 453 9.67 -22.41 12.12
CA SER A 453 10.39 -21.14 11.87
C SER A 453 11.24 -21.15 10.60
N ASN A 454 11.16 -22.19 9.76
CA ASN A 454 11.96 -22.30 8.53
C ASN A 454 11.68 -21.17 7.52
N GLY A 455 10.46 -20.61 7.53
CA GLY A 455 10.14 -19.39 6.77
C GLY A 455 11.07 -18.24 7.12
N THR A 456 11.22 -17.96 8.42
CA THR A 456 12.10 -16.91 8.93
C THR A 456 13.56 -17.21 8.64
N LEU A 457 14.01 -18.46 8.87
CA LEU A 457 15.41 -18.86 8.62
C LEU A 457 15.83 -18.64 7.16
N VAL A 458 14.93 -18.96 6.21
CA VAL A 458 15.16 -18.74 4.77
C VAL A 458 15.26 -17.26 4.45
N LEU A 459 14.32 -16.43 4.93
CA LEU A 459 14.36 -14.98 4.67
C LEU A 459 15.61 -14.32 5.27
N GLN A 460 16.03 -14.72 6.47
CA GLN A 460 17.24 -14.22 7.12
C GLN A 460 18.49 -14.59 6.30
N ALA A 461 18.58 -15.83 5.85
CA ALA A 461 19.70 -16.31 5.06
C ALA A 461 19.78 -15.66 3.68
N ASP A 462 18.64 -15.50 3.01
CA ASP A 462 18.55 -14.86 1.70
C ASP A 462 18.92 -13.39 1.79
N PHE A 463 18.39 -12.65 2.77
CA PHE A 463 18.62 -11.22 2.87
C PHE A 463 20.09 -10.87 3.03
N LEU A 464 20.85 -11.67 3.80
CA LEU A 464 22.30 -11.51 3.93
C LEU A 464 23.03 -11.55 2.57
N SER A 465 22.70 -12.52 1.73
CA SER A 465 23.32 -12.69 0.41
C SER A 465 22.78 -11.68 -0.61
N ASN A 466 21.46 -11.51 -0.65
CA ASN A 466 20.79 -10.73 -1.68
C ASN A 466 21.04 -9.23 -1.50
N LEU A 467 21.06 -8.73 -0.26
CA LEU A 467 21.41 -7.32 0.00
C LEU A 467 22.85 -7.02 -0.44
N ALA A 468 23.81 -7.86 -0.05
CA ALA A 468 25.22 -7.68 -0.45
C ALA A 468 25.38 -7.70 -1.98
N ASN A 469 24.69 -8.63 -2.67
CA ASN A 469 24.69 -8.68 -4.13
C ASN A 469 24.13 -7.40 -4.76
N TYR A 470 22.99 -6.89 -4.26
CA TYR A 470 22.42 -5.64 -4.75
C TYR A 470 23.37 -4.45 -4.54
N LEU A 471 23.95 -4.32 -3.34
CA LEU A 471 24.87 -3.22 -3.02
C LEU A 471 26.12 -3.26 -3.93
N SER A 472 26.61 -4.46 -4.28
CA SER A 472 27.75 -4.62 -5.19
C SER A 472 27.48 -4.18 -6.63
N GLU A 473 26.22 -4.05 -7.04
CA GLU A 473 25.83 -3.55 -8.36
C GLU A 473 25.80 -2.01 -8.43
N LEU A 474 25.83 -1.30 -7.29
CA LEU A 474 25.79 0.16 -7.26
C LEU A 474 27.04 0.74 -7.92
N THR A 475 26.86 1.71 -8.82
CA THR A 475 27.98 2.44 -9.44
C THR A 475 28.50 3.57 -8.55
N THR A 476 27.62 4.10 -7.71
CA THR A 476 27.93 5.10 -6.69
C THR A 476 27.21 4.69 -5.41
N ASP A 477 27.95 4.59 -4.32
CA ASP A 477 27.42 4.45 -2.97
C ASP A 477 28.07 5.54 -2.09
N PRO A 478 27.28 6.53 -1.61
CA PRO A 478 27.81 7.63 -0.83
C PRO A 478 28.44 7.22 0.52
N TYR A 479 28.03 6.08 1.07
CA TYR A 479 28.47 5.61 2.39
C TYR A 479 29.35 4.36 2.33
N GLY A 480 29.43 3.69 1.18
CA GLY A 480 30.27 2.52 0.95
C GLY A 480 29.85 1.34 1.82
N ILE A 481 28.55 1.08 1.90
CA ILE A 481 27.94 -0.02 2.66
C ILE A 481 27.93 -1.26 1.76
N GLU A 482 28.59 -2.33 2.19
CA GLU A 482 28.77 -3.53 1.38
C GLU A 482 27.84 -4.68 1.81
N ASN A 483 27.28 -4.62 3.01
CA ASN A 483 26.54 -5.74 3.61
C ASN A 483 25.59 -5.31 4.73
N LEU A 484 24.80 -6.27 5.23
CA LEU A 484 23.82 -6.03 6.29
C LEU A 484 24.43 -5.53 7.61
N ALA A 485 25.62 -6.00 8.00
CA ALA A 485 26.22 -5.56 9.25
C ALA A 485 26.58 -4.07 9.20
N GLU A 486 27.06 -3.59 8.06
CA GLU A 486 27.35 -2.18 7.82
C GLU A 486 26.08 -1.34 7.71
N GLU A 487 25.04 -1.80 7.00
CA GLU A 487 23.74 -1.13 6.93
C GLU A 487 23.10 -0.99 8.32
N ARG A 488 23.15 -2.06 9.12
CA ARG A 488 22.68 -2.06 10.51
C ARG A 488 23.49 -1.08 11.37
N ASN A 489 24.81 -1.02 11.21
CA ASN A 489 25.66 -0.06 11.94
C ASN A 489 25.39 1.40 11.52
N PHE A 490 25.19 1.66 10.22
CA PHE A 490 24.76 2.97 9.73
C PHE A 490 23.42 3.35 10.37
N THR A 491 22.42 2.46 10.27
CA THR A 491 21.07 2.69 10.81
C THR A 491 21.08 2.99 12.31
N GLN A 492 21.92 2.30 13.08
CA GLN A 492 22.03 2.55 14.52
C GLN A 492 22.78 3.84 14.89
N SER A 493 23.58 4.39 13.98
CA SER A 493 24.42 5.56 14.22
C SER A 493 23.92 6.84 13.55
N PHE A 494 23.04 6.75 12.55
CA PHE A 494 22.51 7.89 11.81
C PHE A 494 21.17 8.35 12.43
N PRO A 495 21.10 9.51 13.13
CA PRO A 495 19.92 9.86 13.93
C PRO A 495 18.60 9.95 13.15
N ALA A 496 18.64 10.29 11.86
CA ALA A 496 17.43 10.37 11.03
C ALA A 496 16.79 8.98 10.78
N GLU A 497 17.54 7.89 10.95
CA GLU A 497 17.02 6.52 10.90
C GLU A 497 16.17 6.15 12.13
N ALA A 498 16.07 7.05 13.11
CA ALA A 498 15.20 6.93 14.28
C ALA A 498 15.49 5.72 15.19
N TYR A 499 16.68 5.11 15.12
CA TYR A 499 17.13 4.13 16.11
C TYR A 499 17.38 4.80 17.48
N PRO A 500 17.02 4.18 18.63
CA PRO A 500 16.40 2.86 18.79
C PRO A 500 14.85 2.88 18.83
N SER A 501 14.19 4.03 18.61
CA SER A 501 12.72 4.11 18.60
C SER A 501 12.07 3.28 17.47
N ARG A 502 12.85 3.09 16.41
CA ARG A 502 12.66 2.12 15.33
C ARG A 502 13.88 1.20 15.38
N ASP A 503 13.69 -0.04 15.81
CA ASP A 503 14.82 -0.93 16.10
C ASP A 503 15.43 -1.52 14.81
N THR A 504 16.31 -2.51 14.97
CA THR A 504 16.91 -3.32 13.90
C THR A 504 16.78 -4.82 14.19
N ALA A 505 15.80 -5.22 15.02
CA ALA A 505 15.75 -6.54 15.63
C ALA A 505 15.70 -7.69 14.61
N VAL A 506 15.02 -7.48 13.47
CA VAL A 506 14.98 -8.46 12.37
C VAL A 506 16.37 -8.66 11.76
N TRP A 507 17.14 -7.60 11.59
CA TRP A 507 18.52 -7.67 11.10
C TRP A 507 19.47 -8.26 12.12
N ASP A 508 19.31 -7.89 13.40
CA ASP A 508 20.07 -8.47 14.50
C ASP A 508 19.91 -10.00 14.51
N SER A 509 18.67 -10.48 14.40
CA SER A 509 18.40 -11.91 14.32
C SER A 509 18.99 -12.57 13.06
N ALA A 510 18.97 -11.88 11.90
CA ALA A 510 19.57 -12.40 10.68
C ALA A 510 21.10 -12.53 10.79
N LEU A 511 21.76 -11.55 11.42
CA LEU A 511 23.21 -11.58 11.66
C LEU A 511 23.58 -12.65 12.69
N ASP A 512 22.81 -12.78 13.77
CA ASP A 512 23.01 -13.79 14.82
C ASP A 512 22.83 -15.23 14.31
N GLN A 513 22.01 -15.44 13.27
CA GLN A 513 21.90 -16.73 12.59
C GLN A 513 23.28 -17.24 12.13
N GLY A 514 24.15 -16.34 11.67
CA GLY A 514 25.55 -16.65 11.33
C GLY A 514 25.75 -17.49 10.07
N TRP A 515 24.74 -17.58 9.20
CA TRP A 515 24.83 -18.22 7.89
C TRP A 515 23.83 -17.65 6.88
N ASN A 516 24.19 -17.72 5.60
CA ASN A 516 23.42 -17.20 4.48
C ASN A 516 22.92 -18.34 3.57
N ASN A 517 22.25 -17.98 2.47
CA ASN A 517 21.63 -18.96 1.56
C ASN A 517 22.61 -19.81 0.71
N THR A 518 23.92 -19.58 0.84
CA THR A 518 24.96 -20.44 0.22
C THR A 518 25.43 -21.57 1.14
N ASP A 519 25.09 -21.50 2.43
CA ASP A 519 25.49 -22.47 3.44
C ASP A 519 24.64 -23.77 3.34
N PRO A 520 25.23 -24.97 3.53
CA PRO A 520 24.47 -26.22 3.55
C PRO A 520 23.28 -26.25 4.52
N ARG A 521 23.32 -25.48 5.62
CA ARG A 521 22.24 -25.36 6.62
C ARG A 521 20.97 -24.71 6.07
N PHE A 522 21.06 -23.94 4.98
CA PHE A 522 19.92 -23.31 4.33
C PHE A 522 18.94 -24.34 3.74
N TRP A 523 19.47 -25.36 3.09
CA TRP A 523 18.67 -26.23 2.22
C TRP A 523 17.58 -27.04 2.94
N PRO A 524 17.79 -27.59 4.16
CA PRO A 524 16.71 -28.23 4.90
C PRO A 524 15.54 -27.28 5.22
N ALA A 525 15.83 -26.04 5.61
CA ALA A 525 14.81 -25.04 5.89
C ALA A 525 14.04 -24.67 4.62
N TYR A 526 14.76 -24.47 3.51
CA TYR A 526 14.14 -24.19 2.23
C TYR A 526 13.29 -25.36 1.71
N GLN A 527 13.75 -26.61 1.84
CA GLN A 527 12.97 -27.80 1.49
C GLN A 527 11.67 -27.89 2.31
N GLN A 528 11.71 -27.52 3.59
CA GLN A 528 10.53 -27.50 4.43
C GLN A 528 9.52 -26.42 3.99
N ASN A 529 9.99 -25.24 3.59
CA ASN A 529 9.14 -24.22 2.96
C ASN A 529 8.51 -24.70 1.66
N LEU A 530 9.28 -25.40 0.81
CA LEU A 530 8.76 -25.99 -0.42
C LEU A 530 7.68 -27.05 -0.14
N TYR A 531 7.80 -27.82 0.94
CA TYR A 531 6.73 -28.72 1.37
C TYR A 531 5.50 -27.94 1.83
N TYR A 532 5.67 -26.94 2.69
CA TYR A 532 4.55 -26.16 3.25
C TYR A 532 3.75 -25.38 2.20
N GLY A 533 4.40 -24.77 1.20
CA GLY A 533 3.69 -24.11 0.09
C GLY A 533 3.33 -25.06 -1.06
N GLY A 534 4.07 -26.16 -1.21
CA GLY A 534 3.91 -27.14 -2.28
C GLY A 534 2.89 -28.21 -1.93
N GLU A 535 3.34 -29.45 -1.74
CA GLU A 535 2.47 -30.60 -1.46
C GLU A 535 1.59 -30.38 -0.22
N GLY A 536 2.13 -29.81 0.85
CA GLY A 536 1.40 -29.50 2.08
C GLY A 536 0.48 -28.28 1.98
N GLY A 537 0.66 -27.43 0.97
CA GLY A 537 0.03 -26.12 0.84
C GLY A 537 -0.84 -25.95 -0.39
N ILE A 538 -0.69 -24.78 -1.02
CA ILE A 538 -1.53 -24.32 -2.13
C ILE A 538 -1.43 -25.25 -3.35
N LEU A 539 -0.22 -25.67 -3.76
CA LEU A 539 -0.05 -26.50 -4.96
C LEU A 539 -0.66 -27.90 -4.76
N GLY A 540 -0.48 -28.48 -3.58
CA GLY A 540 -1.07 -29.75 -3.22
C GLY A 540 -2.59 -29.67 -3.06
N ALA A 541 -3.11 -28.56 -2.52
CA ALA A 541 -4.55 -28.34 -2.38
C ALA A 541 -5.23 -28.27 -3.75
N LEU A 542 -4.67 -27.51 -4.70
CA LEU A 542 -5.14 -27.44 -6.09
C LEU A 542 -5.17 -28.83 -6.73
N ALA A 543 -4.08 -29.59 -6.60
CA ALA A 543 -3.95 -30.93 -7.17
C ALA A 543 -4.95 -31.94 -6.57
N ARG A 544 -5.05 -32.00 -5.23
CA ARG A 544 -5.92 -32.97 -4.53
C ARG A 544 -7.41 -32.71 -4.76
N SER A 545 -7.81 -31.44 -4.85
CA SER A 545 -9.22 -31.04 -5.01
C SER A 545 -9.65 -30.88 -6.48
N ASN A 546 -8.68 -30.94 -7.41
CA ASN A 546 -8.87 -30.65 -8.83
C ASN A 546 -9.55 -29.29 -9.03
N THR A 547 -8.96 -28.23 -8.45
CA THR A 547 -9.46 -26.86 -8.49
C THR A 547 -8.55 -25.95 -9.32
N SER A 548 -9.13 -24.92 -9.91
CA SER A 548 -8.43 -23.92 -10.72
C SER A 548 -7.85 -22.77 -9.88
N ALA A 549 -8.44 -22.50 -8.73
CA ALA A 549 -7.96 -21.51 -7.76
C ALA A 549 -8.46 -21.88 -6.35
N VAL A 550 -7.83 -21.34 -5.31
CA VAL A 550 -8.28 -21.42 -3.92
C VAL A 550 -8.56 -20.01 -3.38
N LEU A 551 -9.68 -19.86 -2.68
CA LEU A 551 -10.14 -18.61 -2.08
C LEU A 551 -9.81 -18.53 -0.59
N LEU A 552 -9.41 -17.33 -0.16
CA LEU A 552 -9.35 -16.89 1.23
C LEU A 552 -9.62 -15.37 1.30
N PRO A 553 -10.10 -14.84 2.45
CA PRO A 553 -9.96 -13.42 2.73
C PRO A 553 -8.51 -12.98 2.54
N THR A 554 -8.27 -11.82 1.93
CA THR A 554 -6.92 -11.45 1.51
C THR A 554 -5.94 -11.41 2.68
N GLN A 555 -6.37 -10.96 3.86
CA GLN A 555 -5.53 -10.96 5.07
C GLN A 555 -4.98 -12.35 5.49
N LEU A 556 -5.61 -13.46 5.07
CA LEU A 556 -5.19 -14.83 5.39
C LEU A 556 -4.42 -15.53 4.25
N SER A 557 -4.38 -14.90 3.07
CA SER A 557 -3.88 -15.51 1.84
C SER A 557 -2.37 -15.45 1.55
N PRO A 558 -1.54 -14.52 2.06
CA PRO A 558 -0.22 -14.32 1.46
C PRO A 558 0.82 -15.39 1.80
N SER A 559 0.81 -15.89 3.05
CA SER A 559 1.96 -16.61 3.62
C SER A 559 2.27 -17.93 2.92
N ILE A 560 1.26 -18.77 2.62
CA ILE A 560 1.49 -20.09 2.01
C ILE A 560 1.92 -19.99 0.53
N PRO A 561 1.25 -19.18 -0.33
CA PRO A 561 1.71 -18.93 -1.70
C PRO A 561 3.10 -18.30 -1.80
N ALA A 562 3.50 -17.46 -0.83
CA ALA A 562 4.82 -16.83 -0.81
C ALA A 562 5.96 -17.87 -0.76
N LEU A 563 5.84 -18.90 0.07
CA LEU A 563 6.88 -19.93 0.29
C LEU A 563 7.31 -20.67 -0.98
N VAL A 564 6.41 -20.79 -1.96
CA VAL A 564 6.69 -21.43 -3.25
C VAL A 564 6.64 -20.45 -4.42
N GLY A 565 6.37 -19.17 -4.16
CA GLY A 565 6.26 -18.16 -5.19
C GLY A 565 5.12 -18.38 -6.18
N SER A 566 3.97 -18.91 -5.75
CA SER A 566 2.78 -19.06 -6.61
C SER A 566 1.97 -17.75 -6.67
N PRO A 567 1.18 -17.51 -7.72
CA PRO A 567 0.49 -16.23 -7.92
C PRO A 567 -0.75 -16.10 -7.05
N VAL A 568 -1.06 -14.85 -6.69
CA VAL A 568 -2.27 -14.47 -5.96
C VAL A 568 -2.79 -13.14 -6.53
N ILE A 569 -4.11 -13.04 -6.70
CA ILE A 569 -4.78 -11.80 -7.09
C ILE A 569 -5.80 -11.44 -6.03
N THR A 570 -5.64 -10.28 -5.41
CA THR A 570 -6.66 -9.70 -4.52
C THR A 570 -7.54 -8.73 -5.28
N VAL A 571 -8.83 -8.72 -4.95
CA VAL A 571 -9.85 -7.77 -5.44
C VAL A 571 -10.71 -7.28 -4.27
N PRO A 572 -11.30 -6.07 -4.35
CA PRO A 572 -12.21 -5.59 -3.33
C PRO A 572 -13.37 -6.54 -3.05
N MET A 573 -13.62 -6.80 -1.77
CA MET A 573 -14.69 -7.70 -1.30
C MET A 573 -15.72 -6.98 -0.42
N GLY A 574 -15.35 -5.88 0.23
CA GLY A 574 -16.28 -5.10 1.03
C GLY A 574 -15.58 -4.14 1.98
N PHE A 575 -16.34 -3.65 2.96
CA PHE A 575 -15.91 -2.66 3.93
C PHE A 575 -16.43 -2.96 5.32
N TYR A 576 -15.68 -2.52 6.33
CA TYR A 576 -16.17 -2.51 7.70
C TYR A 576 -17.39 -1.59 7.84
N PRO A 577 -18.41 -1.98 8.63
CA PRO A 577 -19.62 -1.17 8.84
C PRO A 577 -19.29 0.25 9.33
N ALA A 578 -20.13 1.23 8.97
CA ALA A 578 -19.93 2.63 9.35
C ALA A 578 -19.92 2.88 10.88
N ASN A 579 -20.45 1.95 11.67
CA ASN A 579 -20.44 1.98 13.14
C ASN A 579 -19.38 1.05 13.76
N TRP A 580 -18.44 0.52 12.96
CA TRP A 580 -17.40 -0.37 13.45
C TRP A 580 -16.50 0.32 14.47
N THR A 581 -16.02 -0.45 15.45
CA THR A 581 -15.13 0.10 16.49
C THR A 581 -13.72 0.21 15.95
N VAL A 582 -13.06 1.32 16.23
CA VAL A 582 -11.65 1.52 15.87
C VAL A 582 -10.78 0.59 16.69
N THR A 583 -9.91 -0.17 16.01
CA THR A 583 -8.80 -0.90 16.61
C THR A 583 -7.49 -0.30 16.16
N MET A 584 -6.51 -0.24 17.06
CA MET A 584 -5.19 0.28 16.74
C MET A 584 -4.25 -0.87 16.36
N ASN A 585 -3.27 -0.60 15.50
CA ASN A 585 -2.20 -1.55 15.19
C ASN A 585 -1.36 -1.89 16.43
N ALA A 586 -0.46 -2.87 16.32
CA ALA A 586 0.34 -3.35 17.46
C ALA A 586 1.18 -2.26 18.14
N ARG A 587 1.65 -1.26 17.39
CA ARG A 587 2.40 -0.12 17.93
C ARG A 587 1.50 0.97 18.56
N GLY A 588 0.19 0.89 18.38
CA GLY A 588 -0.79 1.82 18.93
C GLY A 588 -0.84 3.18 18.23
N ASN A 589 -0.29 3.31 17.02
CA ASN A 589 -0.12 4.60 16.35
C ASN A 589 -0.91 4.76 15.04
N LEU A 590 -1.50 3.68 14.51
CA LEU A 590 -2.35 3.69 13.33
C LEU A 590 -3.64 2.92 13.59
N VAL A 591 -4.71 3.31 12.91
CA VAL A 591 -6.01 2.61 12.95
C VAL A 591 -5.92 1.39 12.03
N SER A 592 -5.91 0.19 12.62
CA SER A 592 -5.82 -1.08 11.88
C SER A 592 -7.16 -1.46 11.25
N THR A 593 -8.24 -1.39 12.02
CA THR A 593 -9.61 -1.56 11.51
C THR A 593 -10.49 -0.45 12.08
N GLY A 594 -11.49 -0.04 11.32
CA GLY A 594 -12.35 1.09 11.68
C GLY A 594 -13.49 1.24 10.67
N PRO A 595 -14.41 2.19 10.90
CA PRO A 595 -15.49 2.48 9.96
C PRO A 595 -14.98 2.63 8.54
N ASN A 596 -15.66 1.99 7.59
CA ASN A 596 -15.42 2.14 6.16
C ASN A 596 -14.04 1.69 5.66
N VAL A 597 -13.21 1.05 6.49
CA VAL A 597 -11.95 0.46 6.04
C VAL A 597 -12.29 -0.70 5.07
N PRO A 598 -11.67 -0.78 3.88
CA PRO A 598 -11.91 -1.86 2.94
C PRO A 598 -11.20 -3.16 3.34
N PHE A 599 -11.65 -4.26 2.75
CA PHE A 599 -10.98 -5.56 2.76
C PHE A 599 -11.25 -6.31 1.45
N GLY A 600 -10.41 -7.29 1.15
CA GLY A 600 -10.35 -7.98 -0.14
C GLY A 600 -10.53 -9.50 -0.09
N LEU A 601 -10.76 -10.04 -1.28
CA LEU A 601 -10.84 -11.46 -1.60
C LEU A 601 -9.62 -11.85 -2.43
N SER A 602 -8.94 -12.94 -2.05
CA SER A 602 -7.79 -13.46 -2.81
C SER A 602 -8.15 -14.71 -3.61
N PHE A 603 -7.77 -14.71 -4.89
CA PHE A 603 -7.69 -15.88 -5.75
C PHE A 603 -6.24 -16.36 -5.80
N MET A 604 -5.95 -17.54 -5.25
CA MET A 604 -4.62 -18.15 -5.22
C MET A 604 -4.54 -19.29 -6.25
N GLY A 605 -3.47 -19.35 -7.04
CA GLY A 605 -3.35 -20.31 -8.15
C GLY A 605 -2.05 -21.09 -8.17
N ALA A 606 -1.94 -21.96 -9.19
CA ALA A 606 -0.71 -22.65 -9.51
C ALA A 606 0.30 -21.68 -10.15
N LYS A 607 1.59 -22.04 -10.16
CA LYS A 607 2.58 -21.25 -10.91
C LYS A 607 2.14 -21.10 -12.36
N TRP A 608 2.32 -19.89 -12.90
CA TRP A 608 2.02 -19.52 -14.28
C TRP A 608 0.51 -19.49 -14.63
N SER A 609 -0.38 -19.51 -13.63
CA SER A 609 -1.84 -19.45 -13.84
C SER A 609 -2.41 -18.03 -13.80
N GLU A 610 -1.59 -16.99 -13.98
CA GLU A 610 -2.03 -15.59 -13.83
C GLU A 610 -3.19 -15.24 -14.77
N ALA A 611 -3.20 -15.74 -16.01
CA ALA A 611 -4.30 -15.49 -16.94
C ALA A 611 -5.64 -16.04 -16.41
N ASP A 612 -5.65 -17.28 -15.90
CA ASP A 612 -6.85 -17.86 -15.30
C ASP A 612 -7.31 -17.05 -14.07
N LEU A 613 -6.38 -16.70 -13.18
CA LEU A 613 -6.69 -15.92 -11.98
C LEU A 613 -7.23 -14.54 -12.33
N ILE A 614 -6.66 -13.87 -13.34
CA ILE A 614 -7.14 -12.57 -13.84
C ILE A 614 -8.57 -12.70 -14.32
N GLY A 615 -8.90 -13.75 -15.08
CA GLY A 615 -10.27 -14.01 -15.51
C GLY A 615 -11.23 -14.22 -14.34
N PHE A 616 -10.85 -15.01 -13.33
CA PHE A 616 -11.70 -15.25 -12.16
C PHE A 616 -11.93 -13.96 -11.35
N ALA A 617 -10.85 -13.21 -11.10
CA ALA A 617 -10.89 -11.94 -10.41
C ALA A 617 -11.74 -10.91 -11.17
N TYR A 618 -11.57 -10.81 -12.49
CA TYR A 618 -12.36 -9.91 -13.34
C TYR A 618 -13.84 -10.29 -13.33
N ALA A 619 -14.17 -11.56 -13.52
CA ALA A 619 -15.55 -12.02 -13.48
C ALA A 619 -16.24 -11.71 -12.14
N TYR A 620 -15.53 -11.85 -11.01
CA TYR A 620 -16.04 -11.45 -9.70
C TYR A 620 -16.18 -9.94 -9.56
N GLU A 621 -15.14 -9.18 -9.92
CA GLU A 621 -15.12 -7.71 -9.88
C GLU A 621 -16.31 -7.13 -10.66
N GLN A 622 -16.53 -7.58 -11.90
CA GLN A 622 -17.58 -7.05 -12.78
C GLN A 622 -19.00 -7.37 -12.31
N ARG A 623 -19.19 -8.37 -11.44
CA ARG A 623 -20.50 -8.72 -10.86
C ARG A 623 -20.82 -7.94 -9.61
N THR A 624 -19.79 -7.53 -8.88
CA THR A 624 -19.93 -6.99 -7.53
C THR A 624 -19.67 -5.49 -7.49
N MET A 625 -18.66 -5.03 -8.22
CA MET A 625 -18.24 -3.63 -8.29
C MET A 625 -18.04 -2.99 -6.91
N HIS A 626 -17.64 -3.79 -5.90
CA HIS A 626 -17.53 -3.36 -4.48
C HIS A 626 -16.71 -2.09 -4.29
N ARG A 627 -15.75 -1.84 -5.18
CA ARG A 627 -14.95 -0.62 -5.17
C ARG A 627 -15.78 0.67 -5.12
N ASN A 628 -16.99 0.64 -5.67
CA ASN A 628 -17.89 1.79 -5.77
C ASN A 628 -18.78 1.98 -4.53
N ASP A 629 -18.77 1.04 -3.58
CA ASP A 629 -19.67 1.07 -2.43
C ASP A 629 -19.34 2.22 -1.46
N ILE A 630 -18.04 2.52 -1.29
CA ILE A 630 -17.55 3.56 -0.39
C ILE A 630 -16.45 4.38 -1.07
N GLN A 631 -16.58 5.70 -0.95
CA GLN A 631 -15.55 6.65 -1.35
C GLN A 631 -14.55 6.91 -0.22
N PRO A 632 -13.26 7.13 -0.52
CA PRO A 632 -12.29 7.59 0.46
C PRO A 632 -12.76 8.86 1.18
N TYR A 633 -12.41 9.03 2.47
CA TYR A 633 -12.74 10.27 3.20
C TYR A 633 -11.98 11.47 2.68
N ILE A 634 -10.91 11.22 1.91
CA ILE A 634 -10.05 12.22 1.33
C ILE A 634 -9.67 11.81 -0.10
N VAL A 635 -9.98 12.67 -1.07
CA VAL A 635 -9.68 12.51 -2.49
C VAL A 635 -9.20 13.86 -3.03
N PRO A 636 -8.14 13.91 -3.87
CA PRO A 636 -7.74 15.14 -4.54
C PRO A 636 -8.86 15.71 -5.42
N ASN A 637 -9.01 17.03 -5.43
CA ASN A 637 -10.04 17.72 -6.20
C ASN A 637 -9.62 18.03 -7.64
N ILE A 638 -8.32 17.99 -7.93
CA ILE A 638 -7.77 18.38 -9.22
C ILE A 638 -8.11 17.35 -10.31
N GLU A 639 -8.76 17.81 -11.37
CA GLU A 639 -9.17 17.01 -12.52
C GLU A 639 -8.50 17.47 -13.83
N LEU A 640 -8.61 16.68 -14.89
CA LEU A 640 -8.06 17.04 -16.20
C LEU A 640 -8.58 18.38 -16.75
N SER A 641 -9.84 18.74 -16.45
CA SER A 641 -10.42 20.03 -16.86
C SER A 641 -9.71 21.24 -16.25
N ASP A 642 -9.03 21.07 -15.12
CA ASP A 642 -8.32 22.15 -14.45
C ASP A 642 -6.99 22.48 -15.13
N VAL A 643 -6.48 21.54 -15.93
CA VAL A 643 -5.20 21.65 -16.66
C VAL A 643 -5.44 21.94 -18.14
N VAL A 644 -6.40 21.25 -18.77
CA VAL A 644 -6.62 21.35 -20.22
C VAL A 644 -7.13 22.74 -20.60
N GLY A 645 -6.33 23.49 -21.38
CA GLY A 645 -6.67 24.83 -21.84
C GLY A 645 -6.33 25.95 -20.87
N ALA A 646 -5.63 25.66 -19.77
CA ALA A 646 -5.09 26.66 -18.85
C ALA A 646 -3.82 27.38 -19.38
N SER A 647 -3.35 27.02 -20.58
CA SER A 647 -2.14 27.54 -21.24
C SER A 647 -2.41 28.56 -22.34
#